data_AF-A0A7C1BYR5-F1
#
_entry.id   AF-A0A7C1BYR5-F1
#
_cell.length_a   1.000
_cell.length_b   1.000
_cell.length_c   1.000
_cell.angle_alpha   90.00
_cell.angle_beta   90.00
_cell.angle_gamma   90.00
#
_symmetry.space_group_name_H-M   'P 1'
#
loop_
_entity.id
_entity.type
_entity.pdbx_description
1 polymer ?
#
loop_
_entity_poly.entity_id
_entity_poly.type
_entity_poly.pdbx_seq_one_letter_code
_entity_poly.pdbx_strand_id
1 'polypeptide(L)'
;MKKEGFLLDIDYRTEKVGSEGSGGSGGSRGGGSRGGGKEKPVVRLWCKSTSESEEGSDFVVLDKDFEPYFYAFPFSYASRSEEEGEAELREKKRLVEGICVERRSSEGAGEEVRVKRVEFCRKKLLGLERQGLKIFTELPRHVPVLREEVRRAGLAVFEADILFPIRYLIDKQLKPFDGVKVVGEEAEGEEAVLNYANTGTRTRTRKRKRKRTAILASKVCYKKMAVGNLPIKILAFDSEMATQPGSGSGMPSPKKDPIIIISVAYREGRARGGGAGEGEARGGERGGEGKGGEGNEVKTKLFVLEEGEYGRGDDERVIREFLEFVQEFQPDVIVGYNSDGFDWQYLKERAKLHGIRLNAGADGSTVQFERGGALPGVNIAGRLNVDLFKLAKRDLDSVKVKKLENVAEFLGVQRKSERVNLTPREINECWFEGSRERKRRERLYEYAKADAVSALGIAEKMLPLQIELSRMVGYPLDELAKMGRGRQVEAFLTAEAFKKGELVPPKRGSEKTFEGGFVLPPEKGLHENVVALDFSSMYPTIMISFNISPDTFVEPGRAEVVREGAGVVGDFVAQDLHFAPEVRHAFRKSPDGFFKRIMTDLIARRRAIKSAMRKHDKNSSEYQLLNLQQQSIKILTNSFYGYTGWNAAKFYKRECAEATTAWGRHFIKRAVKMAEEEGFKVVYSDTDSIFAKLPPGVTEVAEDRKAAVLKKAREVSERISEELPLELEIQDFFKTIFFTGKKKRYAALTDKGEIVVRGLEVRRGDWCELAKEVQTKVIELVLREKDPAAAFKFVKTVVQDLKDGKTPLEKLTIYKTLTRRISSYETKQAHVVAAQRALDSGVAYEVGSKIPYVILKGAEGARGAGGARGTGVA
;
A
#
# COMPACT_ATOMS: atom_id res chain seq x y z
N MET A 1 -25.83 17.75 21.31
CA MET A 1 -26.06 16.44 20.66
C MET A 1 -24.91 15.48 20.94
N LYS A 2 -25.16 14.17 21.03
CA LYS A 2 -24.13 13.12 21.04
C LYS A 2 -24.32 12.24 19.80
N LYS A 3 -23.29 12.06 18.99
CA LYS A 3 -23.32 11.17 17.81
C LYS A 3 -22.15 10.20 17.83
N GLU A 4 -22.39 8.97 17.41
CA GLU A 4 -21.38 7.91 17.34
C GLU A 4 -21.41 7.28 15.96
N GLY A 5 -20.25 6.82 15.51
CA GLY A 5 -20.07 6.18 14.21
C GLY A 5 -18.64 5.70 14.05
N PHE A 6 -18.24 5.40 12.83
CA PHE A 6 -16.83 5.16 12.48
C PHE A 6 -16.29 6.21 11.53
N LEU A 7 -15.00 6.48 11.65
CA LEU A 7 -14.27 7.41 10.79
C LEU A 7 -13.94 6.74 9.46
N LEU A 8 -14.29 7.36 8.32
CA LEU A 8 -13.86 6.95 6.99
C LEU A 8 -12.60 7.68 6.57
N ASP A 9 -12.68 9.01 6.56
CA ASP A 9 -11.69 9.91 5.96
C ASP A 9 -11.56 11.19 6.79
N ILE A 10 -10.47 11.93 6.59
CA ILE A 10 -10.18 13.18 7.26
C ILE A 10 -9.49 14.17 6.32
N ASP A 11 -9.92 15.42 6.38
CA ASP A 11 -9.22 16.52 5.73
C ASP A 11 -9.32 17.80 6.59
N TYR A 12 -8.95 18.94 6.01
CA TYR A 12 -9.22 20.25 6.62
C TYR A 12 -9.52 21.30 5.54
N ARG A 13 -10.24 22.35 5.93
CA ARG A 13 -10.40 23.58 5.13
C ARG A 13 -9.95 24.78 5.92
N THR A 14 -9.75 25.91 5.25
CA THR A 14 -9.48 27.19 5.91
C THR A 14 -10.71 28.07 5.74
N GLU A 15 -11.22 28.60 6.85
CA GLU A 15 -12.39 29.49 6.88
C GLU A 15 -11.96 30.90 7.27
N LYS A 16 -12.61 31.92 6.70
CA LYS A 16 -12.45 33.31 7.12
C LYS A 16 -13.42 33.59 8.26
N VAL A 17 -12.92 34.04 9.40
CA VAL A 17 -13.75 34.46 10.53
C VAL A 17 -14.37 35.81 10.19
N GLY A 18 -15.69 35.85 10.00
CA GLY A 18 -16.43 37.11 9.90
C GLY A 18 -16.40 37.85 11.23
N SER A 19 -16.21 39.17 11.22
CA SER A 19 -16.42 40.01 12.39
C SER A 19 -17.88 39.88 12.82
N GLU A 20 -18.13 39.29 14.00
CA GLU A 20 -19.46 39.29 14.62
C GLU A 20 -19.97 40.73 14.73
N GLY A 21 -21.20 40.94 14.27
CA GLY A 21 -21.76 42.27 14.04
C GLY A 21 -22.10 43.03 15.31
N SER A 22 -21.61 44.26 15.41
CA SER A 22 -22.33 45.33 16.09
C SER A 22 -23.44 45.82 15.15
N GLY A 23 -24.69 45.63 15.53
CA GLY A 23 -25.85 46.14 14.82
C GLY A 23 -25.77 47.67 14.64
N GLY A 24 -26.01 48.11 13.40
CA GLY A 24 -26.10 49.51 13.04
C GLY A 24 -26.68 49.65 11.65
N SER A 25 -27.97 49.95 11.59
CA SER A 25 -28.68 50.37 10.37
C SER A 25 -28.05 51.64 9.79
N GLY A 26 -27.75 51.65 8.49
CA GLY A 26 -27.38 52.88 7.77
C GLY A 26 -26.77 52.59 6.41
N GLY A 27 -27.49 52.90 5.34
CA GLY A 27 -27.02 52.70 3.97
C GLY A 27 -25.94 53.70 3.55
N SER A 28 -25.04 53.27 2.68
CA SER A 28 -24.44 54.08 1.62
C SER A 28 -23.58 53.20 0.71
N ARG A 29 -23.70 53.40 -0.61
CA ARG A 29 -22.80 52.85 -1.63
C ARG A 29 -21.49 53.62 -1.60
N GLY A 30 -20.36 52.92 -1.44
CA GLY A 30 -19.02 53.50 -1.59
C GLY A 30 -17.96 52.41 -1.51
N GLY A 31 -16.98 52.44 -2.43
CA GLY A 31 -15.94 51.41 -2.58
C GLY A 31 -15.17 51.14 -1.30
N GLY A 32 -15.14 49.87 -0.89
CA GLY A 32 -14.45 49.39 0.31
C GLY A 32 -13.30 48.46 -0.05
N SER A 33 -12.10 48.85 0.39
CA SER A 33 -10.93 47.98 0.56
C SER A 33 -11.36 46.64 1.17
N ARG A 34 -10.96 45.52 0.53
CA ARG A 34 -11.20 44.15 1.02
C ARG A 34 -10.42 43.94 2.31
N GLY A 35 -11.03 44.25 3.46
CA GLY A 35 -10.51 43.90 4.77
C GLY A 35 -10.29 42.39 4.88
N GLY A 36 -9.05 41.99 5.16
CA GLY A 36 -8.67 40.58 5.35
C GLY A 36 -9.18 40.05 6.69
N GLY A 37 -10.28 39.31 6.68
CA GLY A 37 -10.72 38.55 7.86
C GLY A 37 -9.68 37.50 8.27
N LYS A 38 -9.50 37.29 9.58
CA LYS A 38 -8.56 36.28 10.11
C LYS A 38 -8.99 34.88 9.66
N GLU A 39 -8.05 34.12 9.13
CA GLU A 39 -8.28 32.74 8.68
C GLU A 39 -8.06 31.74 9.83
N LYS A 40 -8.84 30.65 9.85
CA LYS A 40 -8.67 29.53 10.79
C LYS A 40 -8.77 28.18 10.08
N PRO A 41 -7.99 27.17 10.49
CA PRO A 41 -8.12 25.82 9.97
C PRO A 41 -9.27 25.09 10.66
N VAL A 42 -10.09 24.38 9.90
CA VAL A 42 -11.21 23.55 10.40
C VAL A 42 -11.01 22.13 9.93
N VAL A 43 -10.80 21.21 10.87
CA VAL A 43 -10.67 19.78 10.59
C VAL A 43 -12.04 19.20 10.27
N ARG A 44 -12.13 18.37 9.23
CA ARG A 44 -13.35 17.66 8.85
C ARG A 44 -13.15 16.17 8.98
N LEU A 45 -13.99 15.51 9.78
CA LEU A 45 -14.04 14.05 9.88
C LEU A 45 -15.26 13.56 9.11
N TRP A 46 -15.01 12.69 8.13
CA TRP A 46 -16.06 12.05 7.34
C TRP A 46 -16.41 10.72 8.00
N CYS A 47 -17.64 10.59 8.49
CA CYS A 47 -18.04 9.47 9.34
C CYS A 47 -19.28 8.77 8.80
N LYS A 48 -19.44 7.50 9.16
CA LYS A 48 -20.71 6.76 9.01
C LYS A 48 -21.28 6.38 10.35
N SER A 49 -22.58 6.55 10.52
CA SER A 49 -23.30 6.18 11.72
C SER A 49 -23.33 4.67 11.91
N THR A 50 -23.24 4.25 13.16
CA THR A 50 -23.37 2.87 13.60
C THR A 50 -24.64 2.66 14.43
N SER A 51 -25.51 3.68 14.51
CA SER A 51 -26.78 3.57 15.24
C SER A 51 -27.75 2.69 14.48
N GLU A 52 -28.49 1.81 15.16
CA GLU A 52 -29.45 0.89 14.52
C GLU A 52 -30.50 1.62 13.67
N SER A 53 -30.91 2.83 14.09
CA SER A 53 -31.88 3.67 13.36
C SER A 53 -31.30 4.43 12.15
N GLU A 54 -29.98 4.61 12.08
CA GLU A 54 -29.32 5.35 11.00
C GLU A 54 -28.09 4.60 10.45
N GLU A 55 -28.05 3.27 10.55
CA GLU A 55 -26.83 2.49 10.29
C GLU A 55 -26.34 2.74 8.86
N GLY A 56 -25.07 3.13 8.73
CA GLY A 56 -24.48 3.47 7.44
C GLY A 56 -24.90 4.84 6.89
N SER A 57 -25.60 5.69 7.66
CA SER A 57 -25.84 7.10 7.28
C SER A 57 -24.57 7.93 7.42
N ASP A 58 -24.33 8.84 6.48
CA ASP A 58 -23.13 9.67 6.51
C ASP A 58 -23.35 10.92 7.37
N PHE A 59 -22.34 11.32 8.13
CA PHE A 59 -22.29 12.62 8.81
C PHE A 59 -20.86 13.17 8.79
N VAL A 60 -20.74 14.49 8.93
CA VAL A 60 -19.45 15.19 8.93
C VAL A 60 -19.26 15.88 10.27
N VAL A 61 -18.06 15.80 10.82
CA VAL A 61 -17.70 16.47 12.06
C VAL A 61 -16.75 17.60 11.72
N LEU A 62 -17.00 18.80 12.25
CA LEU A 62 -16.18 19.99 12.08
C LEU A 62 -15.55 20.33 13.44
N ASP A 63 -14.21 20.30 13.52
CA ASP A 63 -13.46 20.69 14.72
C ASP A 63 -12.60 21.93 14.39
N LYS A 64 -12.95 23.06 15.03
CA LYS A 64 -12.33 24.38 14.82
C LYS A 64 -11.22 24.69 15.85
N ASP A 65 -11.04 23.83 16.84
CA ASP A 65 -10.20 24.11 18.02
C ASP A 65 -8.82 23.47 17.93
N PHE A 66 -8.56 22.65 16.90
CA PHE A 66 -7.26 22.03 16.72
C PHE A 66 -6.24 23.00 16.09
N GLU A 67 -5.11 23.18 16.78
CA GLU A 67 -4.07 24.11 16.36
C GLU A 67 -2.86 23.37 15.76
N PRO A 68 -2.29 23.84 14.64
CA PRO A 68 -1.04 23.30 14.11
C PRO A 68 0.13 23.63 15.05
N TYR A 69 1.02 22.66 15.25
CA TYR A 69 2.21 22.84 16.07
C TYR A 69 3.37 21.96 15.61
N PHE A 70 4.57 22.28 16.08
CA PHE A 70 5.76 21.45 15.98
C PHE A 70 6.62 21.62 17.24
N TYR A 71 7.68 20.83 17.37
CA TYR A 71 8.57 20.90 18.52
C TYR A 71 9.96 21.42 18.16
N ALA A 72 10.62 22.06 19.11
CA ALA A 72 11.99 22.54 18.97
C ALA A 72 12.78 22.31 20.26
N PHE A 73 14.01 21.80 20.12
CA PHE A 73 14.88 21.43 21.24
C PHE A 73 16.30 21.95 21.02
N PRO A 74 17.08 22.27 22.08
CA PRO A 74 18.48 22.65 21.95
C PRO A 74 19.34 21.60 21.23
N PHE A 75 20.33 22.04 20.43
CA PHE A 75 21.22 21.14 19.67
C PHE A 75 22.16 20.32 20.55
N SER A 76 22.64 20.89 21.65
CA SER A 76 23.47 20.19 22.62
C SER A 76 22.88 20.35 24.02
N TYR A 77 22.70 19.23 24.70
CA TYR A 77 22.65 19.20 26.14
C TYR A 77 24.09 18.98 26.59
N ALA A 78 24.92 20.02 26.49
CA ALA A 78 26.25 19.96 27.09
C ALA A 78 26.11 19.69 28.59
N SER A 79 27.19 19.27 29.26
CA SER A 79 27.29 19.08 30.71
C SER A 79 27.13 20.41 31.46
N ARG A 80 25.94 21.01 31.35
CA ARG A 80 25.47 22.21 32.03
C ARG A 80 24.65 21.77 33.22
N SER A 81 24.62 22.60 34.25
CA SER A 81 23.67 22.43 35.34
C SER A 81 22.22 22.52 34.81
N GLU A 82 21.26 21.92 35.51
CA GLU A 82 19.85 22.02 35.12
C GLU A 82 19.38 23.48 35.07
N GLU A 83 19.85 24.33 35.99
CA GLU A 83 19.52 25.76 36.05
C GLU A 83 20.00 26.53 34.80
N GLU A 84 21.23 26.30 34.35
CA GLU A 84 21.77 26.94 33.14
C GLU A 84 20.99 26.53 31.87
N GLY A 85 20.59 25.25 31.79
CA GLY A 85 19.78 24.73 30.69
C GLY A 85 18.37 25.36 30.66
N GLU A 86 17.76 25.55 31.83
CA GLU A 86 16.45 26.22 31.92
C GLU A 86 16.52 27.71 31.56
N ALA A 87 17.57 28.41 31.99
CA ALA A 87 17.77 29.82 31.67
C ALA A 87 17.94 30.04 30.15
N GLU A 88 18.76 29.22 29.49
CA GLU A 88 18.93 29.23 28.04
C GLU A 88 17.60 28.95 27.33
N LEU A 89 16.84 27.94 27.79
CA LEU A 89 15.58 27.58 27.14
C LEU A 89 14.53 28.71 27.28
N ARG A 90 14.52 29.44 28.40
CA ARG A 90 13.69 30.65 28.58
C ARG A 90 14.08 31.77 27.62
N GLU A 91 15.37 31.97 27.38
CA GLU A 91 15.85 32.94 26.38
C GLU A 91 15.45 32.52 24.97
N LYS A 92 15.66 31.25 24.61
CA LYS A 92 15.24 30.71 23.31
C LYS A 92 13.73 30.83 23.11
N LYS A 93 12.93 30.61 24.14
CA LYS A 93 11.47 30.83 24.10
C LYS A 93 11.14 32.27 23.72
N ARG A 94 11.74 33.27 24.38
CA ARG A 94 11.50 34.70 24.07
C ARG A 94 11.87 35.04 22.62
N LEU A 95 13.00 34.52 22.13
CA LEU A 95 13.43 34.70 20.73
C LEU A 95 12.42 34.11 19.76
N VAL A 96 11.95 32.88 20.02
CA VAL A 96 10.97 32.20 19.16
C VAL A 96 9.62 32.92 19.16
N GLU A 97 9.16 33.42 20.31
CA GLU A 97 7.92 34.20 20.42
C GLU A 97 7.98 35.52 19.61
N GLY A 98 9.18 36.07 19.42
CA GLY A 98 9.41 37.26 18.60
C GLY A 98 9.52 37.01 17.09
N ILE A 99 9.49 35.75 16.63
CA ILE A 99 9.64 35.44 15.19
C ILE A 99 8.43 35.94 14.41
N CYS A 100 8.72 36.79 13.42
CA CYS A 100 7.79 37.31 12.44
C CYS A 100 8.46 37.37 11.07
N VAL A 101 7.78 36.89 10.02
CA VAL A 101 8.31 36.80 8.66
C VAL A 101 7.27 37.35 7.68
N GLU A 102 7.67 38.27 6.82
CA GLU A 102 6.86 38.68 5.67
C GLU A 102 6.97 37.66 4.54
N ARG A 103 5.84 37.10 4.13
CA ARG A 103 5.75 36.19 2.99
C ARG A 103 4.97 36.86 1.86
N ARG A 104 5.54 36.93 0.66
CA ARG A 104 4.76 37.29 -0.53
C ARG A 104 3.83 36.12 -0.90
N SER A 105 2.52 36.37 -0.89
CA SER A 105 1.55 35.42 -1.41
C SER A 105 1.70 35.27 -2.94
N SER A 106 1.16 34.19 -3.50
CA SER A 106 1.07 33.99 -4.95
C SER A 106 0.24 35.06 -5.67
N GLU A 107 -0.54 35.85 -4.93
CA GLU A 107 -1.38 36.94 -5.43
C GLU A 107 -0.74 38.33 -5.25
N GLY A 108 0.52 38.40 -4.79
CA GLY A 108 1.29 39.65 -4.68
C GLY A 108 1.06 40.45 -3.38
N ALA A 109 0.08 40.10 -2.55
CA ALA A 109 -0.09 40.67 -1.21
C ALA A 109 0.91 40.06 -0.21
N GLY A 110 1.51 40.86 0.68
CA GLY A 110 2.33 40.38 1.78
C GLY A 110 1.47 39.80 2.90
N GLU A 111 1.67 38.52 3.24
CA GLU A 111 1.12 37.88 4.44
C GLU A 111 2.20 37.94 5.53
N GLU A 112 1.88 38.55 6.66
CA GLU A 112 2.74 38.52 7.82
C GLU A 112 2.53 37.21 8.59
N VAL A 113 3.58 36.40 8.71
CA VAL A 113 3.55 35.08 9.34
C VAL A 113 4.31 35.12 10.66
N ARG A 114 3.60 34.89 11.77
CA ARG A 114 4.15 34.95 13.13
C ARG A 114 3.90 33.67 13.92
N VAL A 115 4.71 33.43 14.94
CA VAL A 115 4.45 32.38 15.94
C VAL A 115 3.21 32.78 16.76
N LYS A 116 2.26 31.85 16.93
CA LYS A 116 1.02 32.12 17.67
C LYS A 116 1.25 32.13 19.17
N ARG A 117 1.95 31.10 19.67
CA ARG A 117 2.32 30.91 21.09
C ARG A 117 3.35 29.79 21.23
N VAL A 118 4.08 29.80 22.34
CA VAL A 118 5.11 28.79 22.65
C VAL A 118 4.91 28.27 24.07
N GLU A 119 4.95 26.96 24.24
CA GLU A 119 4.87 26.27 25.54
C GLU A 119 6.17 25.51 25.82
N PHE A 120 6.56 25.40 27.11
CA PHE A 120 7.56 24.42 27.51
C PHE A 120 6.98 23.01 27.43
N CYS A 121 7.82 22.04 27.06
CA CYS A 121 7.42 20.64 27.03
C CYS A 121 8.58 19.72 27.42
N ARG A 122 8.24 18.53 27.93
CA ARG A 122 9.18 17.44 28.19
C ARG A 122 8.82 16.25 27.29
N LYS A 123 9.80 15.72 26.57
CA LYS A 123 9.63 14.58 25.67
C LYS A 123 10.85 13.66 25.72
N LYS A 124 10.68 12.40 25.34
CA LYS A 124 11.79 11.47 25.15
C LYS A 124 12.33 11.60 23.73
N LEU A 125 13.64 11.69 23.58
CA LEU A 125 14.33 11.63 22.30
C LEU A 125 15.37 10.52 22.36
N LEU A 126 15.11 9.42 21.66
CA LEU A 126 15.91 8.21 21.72
C LEU A 126 16.03 7.70 23.17
N GLY A 127 14.89 7.64 23.86
CA GLY A 127 14.78 7.14 25.23
C GLY A 127 15.25 8.10 26.33
N LEU A 128 15.90 9.21 25.97
CA LEU A 128 16.38 10.22 26.92
C LEU A 128 15.36 11.34 27.07
N GLU A 129 15.00 11.67 28.31
CA GLU A 129 14.09 12.79 28.57
C GLU A 129 14.77 14.13 28.35
N ARG A 130 14.10 15.00 27.60
CA ARG A 130 14.59 16.30 27.18
C ARG A 130 13.52 17.37 27.41
N GLN A 131 13.95 18.56 27.82
CA GLN A 131 13.11 19.76 27.85
C GLN A 131 13.25 20.55 26.55
N GLY A 132 12.14 21.09 26.06
CA GLY A 132 12.10 21.87 24.83
C GLY A 132 10.86 22.73 24.70
N LEU A 133 10.59 23.19 23.49
CA LEU A 133 9.50 24.09 23.15
C LEU A 133 8.48 23.40 22.24
N LYS A 134 7.20 23.56 22.54
CA LYS A 134 6.08 23.26 21.65
C LYS A 134 5.59 24.58 21.06
N ILE A 135 5.71 24.71 19.74
CA ILE A 135 5.49 25.96 19.01
C ILE A 135 4.21 25.83 18.20
N PHE A 136 3.23 26.69 18.48
CA PHE A 136 1.95 26.71 17.80
C PHE A 136 1.93 27.78 16.71
N THR A 137 1.28 27.47 15.60
CA THR A 137 1.13 28.38 14.46
C THR A 137 -0.35 28.70 14.23
N GLU A 138 -0.66 29.76 13.48
CA GLU A 138 -2.06 30.07 13.16
C GLU A 138 -2.61 29.11 12.12
N LEU A 139 -1.85 28.84 11.06
CA LEU A 139 -2.27 27.98 9.95
C LEU A 139 -1.23 26.91 9.65
N PRO A 140 -1.63 25.72 9.13
CA PRO A 140 -0.69 24.66 8.77
C PRO A 140 0.36 25.10 7.75
N ARG A 141 -0.01 26.00 6.83
CA ARG A 141 0.89 26.56 5.80
C ARG A 141 1.99 27.46 6.35
N HIS A 142 1.89 27.89 7.62
CA HIS A 142 2.91 28.70 8.30
C HIS A 142 4.06 27.86 8.87
N VAL A 143 3.82 26.58 9.16
CA VAL A 143 4.82 25.66 9.75
C VAL A 143 6.11 25.58 8.92
N PRO A 144 6.09 25.40 7.58
CA PRO A 144 7.31 25.31 6.79
C PRO A 144 8.16 26.59 6.80
N VAL A 145 7.55 27.77 7.00
CA VAL A 145 8.27 29.04 7.08
C VAL A 145 8.87 29.21 8.46
N LEU A 146 8.04 29.09 9.50
CA LEU A 146 8.45 29.32 10.88
C LEU A 146 9.50 28.32 11.37
N ARG A 147 9.45 27.07 10.91
CA ARG A 147 10.46 26.07 11.30
C ARG A 147 11.88 26.43 10.86
N GLU A 148 12.05 27.14 9.74
CA GLU A 148 13.39 27.54 9.27
C GLU A 148 13.94 28.68 10.13
N GLU A 149 13.10 29.64 10.52
CA GLU A 149 13.51 30.69 11.46
C GLU A 149 13.84 30.12 12.85
N VAL A 150 13.06 29.14 13.32
CA VAL A 150 13.35 28.45 14.59
C VAL A 150 14.69 27.70 14.53
N ARG A 151 15.05 27.14 13.37
CA ARG A 151 16.39 26.56 13.17
C ARG A 151 17.48 27.63 13.22
N ARG A 152 17.27 28.79 12.60
CA ARG A 152 18.20 29.93 12.67
C ARG A 152 18.37 30.48 14.09
N ALA A 153 17.32 30.38 14.92
CA ALA A 153 17.39 30.68 16.34
C ALA A 153 18.23 29.67 17.17
N GLY A 154 18.80 28.63 16.52
CA GLY A 154 19.70 27.67 17.14
C GLY A 154 18.98 26.50 17.83
N LEU A 155 17.78 26.13 17.35
CA LEU A 155 17.04 24.97 17.85
C LEU A 155 16.90 23.89 16.78
N ALA A 156 17.02 22.63 17.19
CA ALA A 156 16.68 21.48 16.36
C ALA A 156 15.15 21.33 16.30
N VAL A 157 14.59 21.30 15.09
CA VAL A 157 13.14 21.18 14.87
C VAL A 157 12.72 19.74 14.63
N PHE A 158 11.63 19.33 15.27
CA PHE A 158 11.03 17.99 15.21
C PHE A 158 9.56 18.08 14.81
N GLU A 159 9.09 17.04 14.10
CA GLU A 159 7.67 16.85 13.73
C GLU A 159 7.01 17.96 12.90
N ALA A 160 7.78 18.93 12.39
CA ALA A 160 7.29 20.02 11.52
C ALA A 160 6.96 19.58 10.07
N ASP A 161 6.90 18.28 9.80
CA ASP A 161 6.57 17.66 8.52
C ASP A 161 5.39 16.68 8.62
N ILE A 162 4.74 16.57 9.78
CA ILE A 162 3.50 15.79 9.93
C ILE A 162 2.34 16.61 9.35
N LEU A 163 1.60 16.03 8.41
CA LEU A 163 0.43 16.67 7.81
C LEU A 163 -0.64 16.96 8.88
N PHE A 164 -1.28 18.11 8.78
CA PHE A 164 -2.22 18.59 9.82
C PHE A 164 -3.40 17.63 10.11
N PRO A 165 -4.10 17.05 9.10
CA PRO A 165 -5.09 15.99 9.34
C PRO A 165 -4.51 14.76 10.06
N ILE A 166 -3.33 14.33 9.67
CA ILE A 166 -2.67 13.18 10.30
C ILE A 166 -2.27 13.49 11.74
N ARG A 167 -1.77 14.69 12.01
CA ARG A 167 -1.47 15.17 13.37
C ARG A 167 -2.72 15.13 14.24
N TYR A 168 -3.88 15.50 13.70
CA TYR A 168 -5.17 15.38 14.39
C TYR A 168 -5.50 13.93 14.77
N LEU A 169 -5.38 12.99 13.82
CA LEU A 169 -5.61 11.56 14.10
C LEU A 169 -4.69 11.04 15.20
N ILE A 170 -3.41 11.40 15.17
CA ILE A 170 -2.43 10.99 16.18
C ILE A 170 -2.80 11.56 17.55
N ASP A 171 -3.08 12.87 17.65
CA ASP A 171 -3.39 13.55 18.92
C ASP A 171 -4.65 13.02 19.58
N LYS A 172 -5.70 12.88 18.79
CA LYS A 172 -7.00 12.37 19.25
C LYS A 172 -7.05 10.85 19.32
N GLN A 173 -5.96 10.17 18.91
CA GLN A 173 -5.84 8.72 18.80
C GLN A 173 -6.97 8.07 17.98
N LEU A 174 -7.48 8.80 16.99
CA LEU A 174 -8.51 8.34 16.07
C LEU A 174 -7.89 7.44 15.01
N LYS A 175 -8.69 6.50 14.53
CA LYS A 175 -8.28 5.53 13.51
C LYS A 175 -9.37 5.42 12.46
N PRO A 176 -9.04 5.50 11.17
CA PRO A 176 -9.98 5.15 10.12
C PRO A 176 -10.51 3.73 10.32
N PHE A 177 -11.77 3.51 9.97
CA PHE A 177 -12.52 2.27 10.16
C PHE A 177 -12.64 1.81 11.62
N ASP A 178 -12.54 2.74 12.57
CA ASP A 178 -12.81 2.50 13.99
C ASP A 178 -13.67 3.64 14.55
N GLY A 179 -14.17 3.45 15.77
CA GLY A 179 -15.23 4.30 16.28
C GLY A 179 -14.77 5.69 16.71
N VAL A 180 -15.66 6.64 16.43
CA VAL A 180 -15.58 8.03 16.86
C VAL A 180 -16.85 8.37 17.62
N LYS A 181 -16.67 9.06 18.74
CA LYS A 181 -17.73 9.64 19.55
C LYS A 181 -17.59 11.15 19.55
N VAL A 182 -18.67 11.83 19.21
CA VAL A 182 -18.70 13.29 19.06
C VAL A 182 -19.76 13.87 19.98
N VAL A 183 -19.39 14.94 20.66
CA VAL A 183 -20.30 15.85 21.36
C VAL A 183 -20.22 17.19 20.66
N GLY A 184 -21.37 17.76 20.36
CA GLY A 184 -21.45 19.00 19.59
C GLY A 184 -22.88 19.39 19.26
N GLU A 185 -23.02 20.35 18.36
CA GLU A 185 -24.29 20.87 17.89
C GLU A 185 -24.39 20.64 16.38
N GLU A 186 -25.61 20.46 15.88
CA GLU A 186 -25.80 20.38 14.43
C GLU A 186 -25.49 21.74 13.83
N ALA A 187 -24.69 21.77 12.77
CA ALA A 187 -24.35 23.02 12.11
C ALA A 187 -25.60 23.65 11.48
N GLU A 188 -25.75 24.96 11.59
CA GLU A 188 -26.81 25.77 10.97
C GLU A 188 -26.23 26.69 9.87
N GLY A 189 -27.08 27.28 9.01
CA GLY A 189 -26.65 28.24 7.99
C GLY A 189 -25.69 27.68 6.94
N GLU A 190 -24.70 28.48 6.50
CA GLU A 190 -23.68 28.08 5.50
C GLU A 190 -22.83 26.87 5.96
N GLU A 191 -22.71 26.65 7.27
CA GLU A 191 -21.98 25.51 7.84
C GLU A 191 -22.77 24.20 7.76
N ALA A 192 -24.10 24.29 7.70
CA ALA A 192 -25.01 23.16 7.44
C ALA A 192 -25.04 22.74 5.97
N VAL A 193 -24.65 23.65 5.07
CA VAL A 193 -24.68 23.44 3.63
C VAL A 193 -23.34 22.82 3.21
N LEU A 194 -23.25 21.50 3.29
CA LEU A 194 -22.39 20.75 2.37
C LEU A 194 -22.97 21.04 0.98
N ASN A 195 -22.38 22.00 0.27
CA ASN A 195 -22.86 22.52 -1.02
C ASN A 195 -23.05 21.38 -2.02
N TYR A 196 -24.23 20.75 -2.04
CA TYR A 196 -24.66 19.99 -3.19
C TYR A 196 -24.68 20.98 -4.34
N ALA A 197 -23.65 20.93 -5.18
CA ALA A 197 -23.59 21.74 -6.38
C ALA A 197 -24.96 21.63 -7.05
N ASN A 198 -25.58 22.79 -7.32
CA ASN A 198 -26.61 22.92 -8.32
C ASN A 198 -26.02 22.32 -9.60
N THR A 199 -26.22 21.02 -9.82
CA THR A 199 -26.08 20.42 -11.14
C THR A 199 -27.14 21.13 -11.96
N GLY A 200 -26.71 21.94 -12.93
CA GLY A 200 -27.55 22.84 -13.72
C GLY A 200 -28.51 22.11 -14.66
N THR A 201 -29.14 21.03 -14.21
CA THR A 201 -30.03 20.18 -14.99
C THR A 201 -31.45 20.25 -14.40
N ARG A 202 -32.37 20.80 -15.20
CA ARG A 202 -33.82 20.92 -14.95
C ARG A 202 -34.52 19.54 -14.97
N THR A 203 -34.06 18.56 -14.21
CA THR A 203 -34.76 17.27 -14.10
C THR A 203 -35.71 17.28 -12.90
N ARG A 204 -37.00 17.14 -13.24
CA ARG A 204 -38.19 17.40 -12.41
C ARG A 204 -38.53 16.25 -11.43
N THR A 205 -37.55 15.49 -10.97
CA THR A 205 -37.76 14.35 -10.06
C THR A 205 -37.38 14.71 -8.63
N ARG A 206 -38.40 14.99 -7.80
CA ARG A 206 -38.30 15.14 -6.34
C ARG A 206 -37.90 13.81 -5.66
N LYS A 207 -36.71 13.28 -5.92
CA LYS A 207 -36.11 12.27 -5.02
C LYS A 207 -35.53 13.02 -3.82
N ARG A 208 -35.99 12.69 -2.60
CA ARG A 208 -35.48 13.24 -1.33
C ARG A 208 -33.95 13.14 -1.31
N LYS A 209 -33.24 14.25 -1.53
CA LYS A 209 -31.78 14.33 -1.37
C LYS A 209 -31.45 13.99 0.09
N ARG A 210 -30.71 12.90 0.34
CA ARG A 210 -30.21 12.55 1.67
C ARG A 210 -29.23 13.64 2.10
N LYS A 211 -29.64 14.51 3.03
CA LYS A 211 -28.79 15.55 3.62
C LYS A 211 -27.83 14.89 4.60
N ARG A 212 -26.52 15.04 4.40
CA ARG A 212 -25.52 14.67 5.43
C ARG A 212 -25.60 15.68 6.57
N THR A 213 -25.69 15.20 7.81
CA THR A 213 -25.65 16.05 9.00
C THR A 213 -24.22 16.53 9.22
N ALA A 214 -24.02 17.84 9.38
CA ALA A 214 -22.74 18.41 9.82
C ALA A 214 -22.83 18.72 11.32
N ILE A 215 -21.79 18.38 12.08
CA ILE A 215 -21.74 18.57 13.54
C ILE A 215 -20.54 19.45 13.87
N LEU A 216 -20.80 20.61 14.49
CA LEU A 216 -19.79 21.43 15.12
C LEU A 216 -19.38 20.78 16.43
N ALA A 217 -18.20 20.18 16.46
CA ALA A 217 -17.73 19.43 17.61
C ALA A 217 -17.19 20.36 18.69
N SER A 218 -17.72 20.22 19.90
CA SER A 218 -17.06 20.70 21.12
C SER A 218 -16.13 19.64 21.71
N LYS A 219 -16.35 18.36 21.37
CA LYS A 219 -15.48 17.26 21.79
C LYS A 219 -15.52 16.10 20.80
N VAL A 220 -14.34 15.64 20.39
CA VAL A 220 -14.14 14.41 19.61
C VAL A 220 -13.32 13.41 20.42
N CYS A 221 -13.81 12.18 20.53
CA CYS A 221 -13.18 11.10 21.29
C CYS A 221 -13.10 9.83 20.46
N TYR A 222 -11.99 9.10 20.61
CA TYR A 222 -11.90 7.72 20.14
C TYR A 222 -12.83 6.81 20.97
N LYS A 223 -13.57 5.93 20.29
CA LYS A 223 -14.35 4.85 20.91
C LYS A 223 -14.07 3.58 20.13
N LYS A 224 -13.36 2.63 20.75
CA LYS A 224 -13.12 1.34 20.10
C LYS A 224 -14.44 0.67 19.73
N MET A 225 -14.59 0.29 18.47
CA MET A 225 -15.75 -0.45 18.01
C MET A 225 -15.56 -1.96 18.16
N ALA A 226 -16.69 -2.65 18.37
CA ALA A 226 -16.74 -4.09 18.14
C ALA A 226 -16.44 -4.33 16.66
N VAL A 227 -15.47 -5.20 16.39
CA VAL A 227 -15.01 -5.42 15.02
C VAL A 227 -16.04 -6.29 14.31
N GLY A 228 -16.62 -5.79 13.24
CA GLY A 228 -17.61 -6.47 12.41
C GLY A 228 -17.57 -5.97 10.98
N ASN A 229 -18.44 -6.51 10.12
CA ASN A 229 -18.54 -6.04 8.73
C ASN A 229 -19.02 -4.58 8.70
N LEU A 230 -18.16 -3.68 8.25
CA LEU A 230 -18.49 -2.28 8.06
C LEU A 230 -19.35 -2.11 6.79
N PRO A 231 -20.45 -1.34 6.83
CA PRO A 231 -21.29 -1.10 5.65
C PRO A 231 -20.62 -0.10 4.70
N ILE A 232 -19.59 -0.55 3.98
CA ILE A 232 -18.83 0.25 3.02
C ILE A 232 -19.41 0.07 1.61
N LYS A 233 -19.76 1.16 0.95
CA LYS A 233 -20.16 1.19 -0.45
C LYS A 233 -18.95 1.39 -1.36
N ILE A 234 -18.68 0.42 -2.23
CA ILE A 234 -17.60 0.47 -3.21
C ILE A 234 -18.21 0.70 -4.60
N LEU A 235 -17.67 1.67 -5.32
CA LEU A 235 -17.96 1.91 -6.74
C LEU A 235 -16.68 1.69 -7.54
N ALA A 236 -16.69 0.70 -8.44
CA ALA A 236 -15.66 0.56 -9.45
C ALA A 236 -16.07 1.31 -10.71
N PHE A 237 -15.11 1.93 -11.39
CA PHE A 237 -15.33 2.54 -12.71
C PHE A 237 -14.13 2.32 -13.63
N ASP A 238 -14.42 2.41 -14.93
CA ASP A 238 -13.45 2.30 -16.02
C ASP A 238 -13.95 3.14 -17.22
N SER A 239 -13.04 3.61 -18.08
CA SER A 239 -13.40 4.47 -19.21
C SER A 239 -12.72 4.07 -20.52
N GLU A 240 -13.49 4.18 -21.61
CA GLU A 240 -13.05 3.84 -22.96
C GLU A 240 -13.09 5.06 -23.89
N MET A 241 -12.13 5.12 -24.80
CA MET A 241 -11.97 6.19 -25.78
C MET A 241 -11.88 5.58 -27.18
N ALA A 242 -12.39 6.29 -28.18
CA ALA A 242 -12.17 5.93 -29.58
C ALA A 242 -11.36 7.01 -30.31
N THR A 243 -10.34 6.57 -31.02
CA THR A 243 -9.43 7.36 -31.83
C THR A 243 -9.89 7.36 -33.28
N GLN A 244 -9.98 8.54 -33.91
CA GLN A 244 -10.49 8.62 -35.28
C GLN A 244 -9.67 7.77 -36.28
N PRO A 245 -10.32 7.03 -37.20
CA PRO A 245 -9.63 6.23 -38.22
C PRO A 245 -8.73 7.13 -39.08
N GLY A 246 -7.48 6.71 -39.31
CA GLY A 246 -6.51 7.45 -40.13
C GLY A 246 -5.65 8.47 -39.39
N SER A 247 -5.89 8.73 -38.10
CA SER A 247 -5.05 9.63 -37.27
C SER A 247 -3.74 8.99 -36.74
N GLY A 248 -3.42 7.78 -37.20
CA GLY A 248 -2.33 6.94 -36.70
C GLY A 248 -2.80 6.01 -35.57
N SER A 249 -2.21 4.83 -35.45
CA SER A 249 -2.54 3.85 -34.39
C SER A 249 -1.91 4.26 -33.06
N GLY A 250 -2.35 5.38 -32.47
CA GLY A 250 -1.79 5.92 -31.24
C GLY A 250 -2.62 5.70 -29.98
N MET A 251 -2.04 6.02 -28.82
CA MET A 251 -2.79 6.15 -27.57
C MET A 251 -3.79 7.31 -27.69
N PRO A 252 -5.01 7.18 -27.13
CA PRO A 252 -6.01 8.23 -27.21
C PRO A 252 -5.50 9.52 -26.55
N SER A 253 -5.84 10.66 -27.15
CA SER A 253 -5.48 11.99 -26.72
C SER A 253 -6.73 12.75 -26.26
N PRO A 254 -6.79 13.25 -25.02
CA PRO A 254 -7.99 13.92 -24.52
C PRO A 254 -8.31 15.21 -25.31
N LYS A 255 -7.37 15.76 -26.06
CA LYS A 255 -7.61 16.92 -26.92
C LYS A 255 -8.45 16.60 -28.15
N LYS A 256 -8.46 15.35 -28.61
CA LYS A 256 -9.05 14.94 -29.89
C LYS A 256 -10.09 13.84 -29.72
N ASP A 257 -9.80 12.87 -28.86
CA ASP A 257 -10.53 11.61 -28.79
C ASP A 257 -11.49 11.66 -27.58
N PRO A 258 -12.81 11.69 -27.83
CA PRO A 258 -13.81 11.73 -26.76
C PRO A 258 -13.88 10.42 -25.98
N ILE A 259 -14.33 10.51 -24.74
CA ILE A 259 -14.73 9.36 -23.92
C ILE A 259 -16.03 8.83 -24.51
N ILE A 260 -15.98 7.59 -25.00
CA ILE A 260 -17.12 6.94 -25.65
C ILE A 260 -17.97 6.14 -24.66
N ILE A 261 -17.36 5.62 -23.60
CA ILE A 261 -18.04 4.84 -22.56
C ILE A 261 -17.37 5.15 -21.22
N ILE A 262 -18.19 5.39 -20.19
CA ILE A 262 -17.79 5.19 -18.80
C ILE A 262 -18.61 4.02 -18.27
N SER A 263 -17.95 2.98 -17.77
CA SER A 263 -18.61 1.85 -17.14
C SER A 263 -18.44 1.92 -15.63
N VAL A 264 -19.45 1.48 -14.90
CA VAL A 264 -19.39 1.36 -13.44
C VAL A 264 -19.92 0.00 -12.98
N ALA A 265 -19.36 -0.51 -11.89
CA ALA A 265 -19.82 -1.71 -11.20
C ALA A 265 -19.90 -1.49 -9.69
N TYR A 266 -20.97 -1.98 -9.07
CA TYR A 266 -21.25 -1.78 -7.64
C TYR A 266 -22.21 -2.83 -7.10
N ARG A 267 -22.37 -2.87 -5.77
CA ARG A 267 -23.42 -3.64 -5.09
C ARG A 267 -24.38 -2.69 -4.37
N GLU A 268 -25.67 -3.00 -4.40
CA GLU A 268 -26.64 -2.32 -3.54
C GLU A 268 -26.62 -2.94 -2.14
N GLY A 269 -26.54 -2.11 -1.11
CA GLY A 269 -26.47 -2.58 0.28
C GLY A 269 -27.76 -3.25 0.74
N ARG A 270 -27.63 -4.28 1.59
CA ARG A 270 -28.76 -4.92 2.28
C ARG A 270 -29.39 -3.92 3.27
N ALA A 271 -30.64 -3.51 3.06
CA ALA A 271 -31.44 -3.01 4.18
C ALA A 271 -31.75 -4.22 5.08
N ARG A 272 -31.08 -4.35 6.23
CA ARG A 272 -31.44 -5.39 7.22
C ARG A 272 -32.77 -4.99 7.85
N GLY A 273 -33.88 -5.41 7.26
CA GLY A 273 -35.20 -5.33 7.87
C GLY A 273 -35.45 -6.54 8.77
N GLY A 274 -35.78 -6.28 10.05
CA GLY A 274 -36.71 -7.06 10.86
C GLY A 274 -36.22 -8.40 11.45
N GLY A 275 -35.93 -8.39 12.75
CA GLY A 275 -36.27 -9.41 13.75
C GLY A 275 -36.05 -10.89 13.43
N ALA A 276 -35.01 -11.47 14.03
CA ALA A 276 -34.99 -12.91 14.30
C ALA A 276 -36.04 -13.22 15.39
N GLY A 277 -37.21 -13.69 14.98
CA GLY A 277 -38.14 -14.38 15.85
C GLY A 277 -37.77 -15.86 15.89
N GLU A 278 -37.48 -16.36 17.09
CA GLU A 278 -37.33 -17.78 17.39
C GLU A 278 -38.63 -18.53 17.03
N GLY A 279 -38.49 -19.67 16.34
CA GLY A 279 -39.61 -20.54 15.97
C GLY A 279 -39.10 -21.91 15.54
N GLU A 280 -39.54 -22.92 16.26
CA GLU A 280 -39.03 -24.28 16.33
C GLU A 280 -39.03 -25.09 15.03
N ALA A 281 -38.11 -26.04 14.97
CA ALA A 281 -37.99 -27.07 13.95
C ALA A 281 -39.20 -28.01 13.92
N ARG A 282 -39.77 -28.24 12.73
CA ARG A 282 -40.40 -29.53 12.34
C ARG A 282 -40.11 -29.82 10.87
N GLY A 283 -39.75 -31.08 10.62
CA GLY A 283 -39.11 -31.56 9.40
C GLY A 283 -40.01 -31.70 8.16
N GLY A 284 -39.33 -32.00 7.05
CA GLY A 284 -39.93 -32.38 5.77
C GLY A 284 -38.90 -32.30 4.66
N GLU A 285 -38.34 -33.46 4.28
CA GLU A 285 -37.58 -33.60 3.04
C GLU A 285 -38.49 -33.31 1.84
N ARG A 286 -38.08 -32.36 0.99
CA ARG A 286 -38.41 -32.33 -0.44
C ARG A 286 -37.46 -31.38 -1.17
N GLY A 287 -36.80 -31.92 -2.19
CA GLY A 287 -35.94 -31.16 -3.09
C GLY A 287 -36.70 -30.02 -3.77
N GLY A 288 -36.06 -28.86 -3.81
CA GLY A 288 -36.53 -27.67 -4.49
C GLY A 288 -35.36 -26.71 -4.66
N GLU A 289 -35.16 -26.27 -5.90
CA GLU A 289 -34.15 -25.32 -6.34
C GLU A 289 -34.05 -24.13 -5.38
N GLY A 290 -32.87 -23.93 -4.80
CA GLY A 290 -32.59 -22.78 -3.96
C GLY A 290 -32.67 -21.50 -4.78
N LYS A 291 -33.73 -20.72 -4.58
CA LYS A 291 -33.75 -19.29 -4.90
C LYS A 291 -32.59 -18.61 -4.15
N GLY A 292 -31.50 -18.36 -4.86
CA GLY A 292 -30.38 -17.53 -4.38
C GLY A 292 -30.88 -16.13 -4.06
N GLY A 293 -30.55 -15.64 -2.86
CA GLY A 293 -31.04 -14.36 -2.35
C GLY A 293 -30.62 -13.15 -3.19
N GLU A 294 -31.60 -12.29 -3.50
CA GLU A 294 -31.53 -11.07 -4.34
C GLU A 294 -30.62 -9.93 -3.82
N GLY A 295 -29.72 -10.19 -2.85
CA GLY A 295 -28.90 -9.16 -2.19
C GLY A 295 -27.40 -9.19 -2.52
N ASN A 296 -26.96 -10.07 -3.42
CA ASN A 296 -25.52 -10.31 -3.66
C ASN A 296 -25.13 -10.28 -5.15
N GLU A 297 -25.93 -9.62 -5.99
CA GLU A 297 -25.66 -9.47 -7.42
C GLU A 297 -24.80 -8.21 -7.68
N VAL A 298 -23.85 -8.31 -8.61
CA VAL A 298 -23.07 -7.16 -9.07
C VAL A 298 -23.88 -6.41 -10.10
N LYS A 299 -24.19 -5.14 -9.83
CA LYS A 299 -24.87 -4.26 -10.80
C LYS A 299 -23.85 -3.53 -11.64
N THR A 300 -24.20 -3.27 -12.90
CA THR A 300 -23.39 -2.47 -13.83
C THR A 300 -24.23 -1.36 -14.45
N LYS A 301 -23.60 -0.24 -14.80
CA LYS A 301 -24.22 0.84 -15.59
C LYS A 301 -23.19 1.37 -16.58
N LEU A 302 -23.65 1.65 -17.81
CA LEU A 302 -22.83 2.25 -18.86
C LEU A 302 -23.36 3.66 -19.16
N PHE A 303 -22.46 4.63 -19.23
CA PHE A 303 -22.71 5.96 -19.76
C PHE A 303 -22.07 6.00 -21.14
N VAL A 304 -22.89 5.98 -22.19
CA VAL A 304 -22.41 5.77 -23.57
C VAL A 304 -22.66 7.04 -24.37
N LEU A 305 -21.63 7.46 -25.12
CA LEU A 305 -21.69 8.56 -26.07
C LEU A 305 -22.60 8.20 -27.25
N GLU A 306 -23.43 9.14 -27.70
CA GLU A 306 -24.24 8.96 -28.91
C GLU A 306 -23.40 9.23 -30.17
N GLU A 307 -23.75 8.59 -31.29
CA GLU A 307 -22.97 8.72 -32.54
C GLU A 307 -22.90 10.17 -33.05
N GLY A 308 -23.99 10.94 -32.90
CA GLY A 308 -24.01 12.36 -33.27
C GLY A 308 -23.14 13.24 -32.38
N GLU A 309 -22.93 12.84 -31.12
CA GLU A 309 -22.04 13.54 -30.16
C GLU A 309 -20.56 13.26 -30.48
N TYR A 310 -20.24 12.03 -30.89
CA TYR A 310 -18.88 11.65 -31.30
C TYR A 310 -18.33 12.53 -32.42
N GLY A 311 -19.15 12.81 -33.46
CA GLY A 311 -18.73 13.63 -34.59
C GLY A 311 -18.34 15.07 -34.20
N ARG A 312 -18.87 15.58 -33.08
CA ARG A 312 -18.52 16.90 -32.51
C ARG A 312 -17.43 16.82 -31.45
N GLY A 313 -17.01 15.61 -31.07
CA GLY A 313 -16.12 15.39 -29.93
C GLY A 313 -16.75 15.85 -28.61
N ASP A 314 -18.06 15.66 -28.44
CA ASP A 314 -18.86 16.21 -27.34
C ASP A 314 -19.27 15.14 -26.32
N ASP A 315 -18.35 14.76 -25.43
CA ASP A 315 -18.60 13.83 -24.32
C ASP A 315 -19.06 14.52 -23.02
N GLU A 316 -19.58 15.75 -23.10
CA GLU A 316 -20.09 16.49 -21.94
C GLU A 316 -21.18 15.70 -21.20
N ARG A 317 -22.16 15.15 -21.93
CA ARG A 317 -23.27 14.38 -21.35
C ARG A 317 -22.76 13.17 -20.57
N VAL A 318 -21.86 12.39 -21.16
CA VAL A 318 -21.27 11.18 -20.55
C VAL A 318 -20.59 11.52 -19.23
N ILE A 319 -19.77 12.59 -19.20
CA ILE A 319 -19.07 13.03 -18.00
C ILE A 319 -20.05 13.50 -16.93
N ARG A 320 -21.08 14.28 -17.30
CA ARG A 320 -22.09 14.78 -16.36
C ARG A 320 -22.92 13.65 -15.76
N GLU A 321 -23.42 12.73 -16.57
CA GLU A 321 -24.22 11.60 -16.09
C GLU A 321 -23.44 10.69 -15.14
N PHE A 322 -22.14 10.48 -15.40
CA PHE A 322 -21.25 9.77 -14.49
C PHE A 322 -21.11 10.49 -13.15
N LEU A 323 -20.80 11.79 -13.15
CA LEU A 323 -20.67 12.59 -11.92
C LEU A 323 -21.98 12.67 -11.13
N GLU A 324 -23.11 12.80 -11.83
CA GLU A 324 -24.45 12.76 -11.23
C GLU A 324 -24.71 11.40 -10.56
N PHE A 325 -24.32 10.29 -11.21
CA PHE A 325 -24.44 8.96 -10.62
C PHE A 325 -23.56 8.77 -9.39
N VAL A 326 -22.32 9.26 -9.39
CA VAL A 326 -21.46 9.25 -8.19
C VAL A 326 -22.14 9.99 -7.03
N GLN A 327 -22.79 11.11 -7.32
CA GLN A 327 -23.56 11.87 -6.32
C GLN A 327 -24.87 11.18 -5.91
N GLU A 328 -25.53 10.42 -6.77
CA GLU A 328 -26.74 9.65 -6.40
C GLU A 328 -26.37 8.41 -5.55
N PHE A 329 -25.37 7.65 -5.99
CA PHE A 329 -24.96 6.40 -5.34
C PHE A 329 -24.31 6.63 -3.96
N GLN A 330 -23.59 7.75 -3.82
CA GLN A 330 -22.81 8.11 -2.63
C GLN A 330 -21.84 7.00 -2.21
N PRO A 331 -20.81 6.68 -3.03
CA PRO A 331 -19.81 5.67 -2.68
C PRO A 331 -18.89 6.17 -1.55
N ASP A 332 -18.50 5.26 -0.67
CA ASP A 332 -17.49 5.51 0.36
C ASP A 332 -16.08 5.34 -0.20
N VAL A 333 -15.93 4.34 -1.07
CA VAL A 333 -14.68 4.03 -1.77
C VAL A 333 -14.95 4.04 -3.27
N ILE A 334 -14.12 4.77 -4.01
CA ILE A 334 -14.09 4.72 -5.48
C ILE A 334 -12.83 3.98 -5.89
N VAL A 335 -12.98 2.95 -6.72
CA VAL A 335 -11.85 2.16 -7.22
C VAL A 335 -11.81 2.19 -8.74
N GLY A 336 -10.60 2.08 -9.27
CA GLY A 336 -10.34 1.84 -10.68
C GLY A 336 -8.98 1.17 -10.82
N TYR A 337 -8.59 0.81 -12.04
CA TYR A 337 -7.32 0.13 -12.29
C TYR A 337 -6.42 1.01 -13.15
N ASN A 338 -5.41 1.63 -12.52
CA ASN A 338 -4.62 2.74 -13.09
C ASN A 338 -5.42 4.05 -13.27
N SER A 339 -6.51 4.20 -12.52
CA SER A 339 -7.42 5.35 -12.61
C SER A 339 -6.77 6.69 -12.26
N ASP A 340 -5.84 6.71 -11.30
CA ASP A 340 -5.11 7.93 -10.96
C ASP A 340 -4.17 8.36 -12.09
N GLY A 341 -3.59 7.39 -12.79
CA GLY A 341 -2.63 7.60 -13.87
C GLY A 341 -3.28 7.90 -15.22
N PHE A 342 -4.50 7.42 -15.45
CA PHE A 342 -5.18 7.51 -16.75
C PHE A 342 -6.57 8.12 -16.65
N ASP A 343 -7.57 7.38 -16.16
CA ASP A 343 -8.99 7.76 -16.23
C ASP A 343 -9.29 9.13 -15.65
N TRP A 344 -8.82 9.41 -14.44
CA TRP A 344 -9.03 10.72 -13.80
C TRP A 344 -8.27 11.85 -14.51
N GLN A 345 -7.10 11.57 -15.08
CA GLN A 345 -6.34 12.56 -15.86
C GLN A 345 -7.06 12.86 -17.18
N TYR A 346 -7.62 11.84 -17.83
CA TYR A 346 -8.37 11.99 -19.06
C TYR A 346 -9.66 12.77 -18.83
N LEU A 347 -10.43 12.39 -17.80
CA LEU A 347 -11.63 13.11 -17.35
C LEU A 347 -11.33 14.57 -17.04
N LYS A 348 -10.20 14.88 -16.40
CA LYS A 348 -9.78 16.25 -16.09
C LYS A 348 -9.59 17.09 -17.34
N GLU A 349 -8.87 16.57 -18.34
CA GLU A 349 -8.62 17.32 -19.57
C GLU A 349 -9.89 17.44 -20.42
N ARG A 350 -10.73 16.40 -20.52
CA ARG A 350 -12.03 16.47 -21.20
C ARG A 350 -13.02 17.42 -20.52
N ALA A 351 -13.14 17.33 -19.19
CA ALA A 351 -13.99 18.23 -18.41
C ALA A 351 -13.56 19.70 -18.59
N LYS A 352 -12.25 19.98 -18.72
CA LYS A 352 -11.75 21.31 -19.00
C LYS A 352 -12.20 21.84 -20.38
N LEU A 353 -12.25 20.99 -21.41
CA LEU A 353 -12.74 21.39 -22.75
C LEU A 353 -14.21 21.82 -22.71
N HIS A 354 -15.01 21.18 -21.85
CA HIS A 354 -16.44 21.44 -21.71
C HIS A 354 -16.80 22.43 -20.59
N GLY A 355 -15.81 22.98 -19.88
CA GLY A 355 -16.06 23.84 -18.73
C GLY A 355 -16.76 23.13 -17.55
N ILE A 356 -16.64 21.81 -17.44
CA ILE A 356 -17.22 20.99 -16.39
C ILE A 356 -16.30 20.98 -15.17
N ARG A 357 -16.87 21.14 -13.98
CA ARG A 357 -16.18 20.84 -12.72
C ARG A 357 -16.36 19.37 -12.37
N LEU A 358 -15.27 18.65 -12.07
CA LEU A 358 -15.31 17.25 -11.65
C LEU A 358 -15.78 17.13 -10.20
N ASN A 359 -17.06 17.42 -9.93
CA ASN A 359 -17.67 17.47 -8.61
C ASN A 359 -17.95 16.08 -8.00
N ALA A 360 -16.94 15.22 -7.88
CA ALA A 360 -17.07 13.88 -7.28
C ALA A 360 -16.96 13.88 -5.75
N GLY A 361 -16.51 14.98 -5.13
CA GLY A 361 -16.41 15.13 -3.68
C GLY A 361 -17.74 14.86 -2.97
N ALA A 362 -17.68 14.37 -1.75
CA ALA A 362 -18.89 14.03 -1.00
C ALA A 362 -19.67 15.27 -0.51
N ASP A 363 -19.02 16.42 -0.48
CA ASP A 363 -19.60 17.77 -0.36
C ASP A 363 -19.80 18.47 -1.71
N GLY A 364 -19.71 17.75 -2.84
CA GLY A 364 -19.78 18.34 -4.18
C GLY A 364 -18.52 19.11 -4.61
N SER A 365 -17.43 19.06 -3.83
CA SER A 365 -16.15 19.65 -4.22
C SER A 365 -15.55 18.97 -5.44
N THR A 366 -14.70 19.71 -6.17
CA THR A 366 -13.99 19.19 -7.33
C THR A 366 -12.89 18.23 -6.90
N VAL A 367 -12.68 17.17 -7.69
CA VAL A 367 -11.54 16.26 -7.55
C VAL A 367 -10.22 17.04 -7.50
N GLN A 368 -9.35 16.68 -6.56
CA GLN A 368 -8.02 17.26 -6.41
C GLN A 368 -6.96 16.31 -6.98
N PHE A 369 -6.00 16.90 -7.71
CA PHE A 369 -4.91 16.17 -8.35
C PHE A 369 -3.59 16.52 -7.68
N GLU A 370 -2.94 15.53 -7.08
CA GLU A 370 -1.67 15.69 -6.39
C GLU A 370 -0.53 15.98 -7.37
N ARG A 371 0.39 16.87 -6.99
CA ARG A 371 1.61 17.18 -7.73
C ARG A 371 2.82 16.67 -6.94
N GLY A 372 3.79 16.03 -7.61
CA GLY A 372 5.10 15.71 -7.03
C GLY A 372 5.32 14.30 -6.50
N GLY A 373 4.38 13.37 -6.69
CA GLY A 373 4.59 11.93 -6.47
C GLY A 373 5.26 11.24 -7.67
N ALA A 374 5.86 10.06 -7.45
CA ALA A 374 6.42 9.24 -8.54
C ALA A 374 5.33 8.67 -9.47
N LEU A 375 4.11 8.54 -8.97
CA LEU A 375 2.89 8.25 -9.73
C LEU A 375 1.88 9.37 -9.46
N PRO A 376 1.02 9.72 -10.44
CA PRO A 376 -0.08 10.66 -10.21
C PRO A 376 -0.98 10.19 -9.05
N GLY A 377 -1.54 11.14 -8.29
CA GLY A 377 -2.44 10.88 -7.17
C GLY A 377 -3.72 11.70 -7.29
N VAL A 378 -4.83 11.12 -6.86
CA VAL A 378 -6.14 11.76 -6.87
C VAL A 378 -6.76 11.69 -5.48
N ASN A 379 -7.28 12.83 -5.00
CA ASN A 379 -7.98 12.95 -3.72
C ASN A 379 -9.40 13.47 -3.97
N ILE A 380 -10.39 12.86 -3.30
CA ILE A 380 -11.80 13.17 -3.43
C ILE A 380 -12.35 13.40 -2.02
N ALA A 381 -12.63 14.65 -1.66
CA ALA A 381 -13.00 14.98 -0.28
C ALA A 381 -14.16 14.10 0.24
N GLY A 382 -13.93 13.38 1.34
CA GLY A 382 -14.92 12.51 1.96
C GLY A 382 -15.24 11.22 1.22
N ARG A 383 -14.41 10.83 0.24
CA ARG A 383 -14.45 9.52 -0.44
C ARG A 383 -13.03 8.99 -0.60
N LEU A 384 -12.83 7.71 -0.31
CA LEU A 384 -11.52 7.08 -0.39
C LEU A 384 -11.28 6.61 -1.84
N ASN A 385 -10.42 7.29 -2.59
CA ASN A 385 -10.09 6.92 -3.97
C ASN A 385 -8.88 5.96 -4.01
N VAL A 386 -9.11 4.70 -4.38
CA VAL A 386 -8.07 3.66 -4.37
C VAL A 386 -7.80 3.15 -5.79
N ASP A 387 -6.62 3.48 -6.30
CA ASP A 387 -6.09 2.89 -7.53
C ASP A 387 -5.53 1.48 -7.27
N LEU A 388 -6.23 0.46 -7.79
CA LEU A 388 -5.91 -0.95 -7.59
C LEU A 388 -4.59 -1.36 -8.28
N PHE A 389 -4.14 -0.64 -9.31
CA PHE A 389 -2.86 -0.93 -9.97
C PHE A 389 -1.69 -0.71 -9.01
N LYS A 390 -1.76 0.32 -8.16
CA LYS A 390 -0.73 0.62 -7.15
C LYS A 390 -0.64 -0.50 -6.11
N LEU A 391 -1.79 -0.99 -5.65
CA LEU A 391 -1.86 -2.14 -4.75
C LEU A 391 -1.32 -3.41 -5.40
N ALA A 392 -1.73 -3.71 -6.63
CA ALA A 392 -1.26 -4.86 -7.37
C ALA A 392 0.27 -4.80 -7.56
N LYS A 393 0.83 -3.63 -7.87
CA LYS A 393 2.28 -3.42 -8.00
C LYS A 393 3.04 -3.64 -6.70
N ARG A 394 2.48 -3.25 -5.56
CA ARG A 394 3.12 -3.37 -4.23
C ARG A 394 3.00 -4.78 -3.63
N ASP A 395 1.85 -5.42 -3.80
CA ASP A 395 1.48 -6.59 -2.99
C ASP A 395 1.45 -7.91 -3.79
N LEU A 396 1.39 -7.87 -5.12
CA LEU A 396 1.19 -9.08 -5.94
C LEU A 396 2.40 -9.48 -6.79
N ASP A 397 3.61 -9.52 -6.23
CA ASP A 397 4.86 -9.81 -6.97
C ASP A 397 4.79 -11.05 -7.89
N SER A 398 3.97 -12.03 -7.54
CA SER A 398 3.66 -13.22 -8.36
C SER A 398 3.05 -12.91 -9.73
N VAL A 399 2.29 -11.82 -9.84
CA VAL A 399 1.70 -11.34 -11.10
C VAL A 399 2.70 -10.43 -11.80
N LYS A 400 3.29 -10.92 -12.88
CA LYS A 400 4.35 -10.19 -13.61
C LYS A 400 3.79 -9.01 -14.39
N VAL A 401 2.82 -9.28 -15.25
CA VAL A 401 2.21 -8.27 -16.12
C VAL A 401 0.94 -7.82 -15.40
N LYS A 402 1.01 -6.63 -14.81
CA LYS A 402 -0.02 -6.03 -13.97
C LYS A 402 -1.15 -5.44 -14.82
N LYS A 403 -1.62 -6.16 -15.83
CA LYS A 403 -2.87 -5.79 -16.51
C LYS A 403 -4.06 -6.26 -15.67
N LEU A 404 -5.20 -5.58 -15.84
CA LEU A 404 -6.41 -5.83 -15.08
C LEU A 404 -6.86 -7.29 -15.16
N GLU A 405 -6.94 -7.85 -16.37
CA GLU A 405 -7.38 -9.22 -16.62
C GLU A 405 -6.46 -10.27 -15.98
N ASN A 406 -5.14 -10.02 -15.96
CA ASN A 406 -4.17 -10.93 -15.35
C ASN A 406 -4.27 -10.93 -13.81
N VAL A 407 -4.52 -9.75 -13.22
CA VAL A 407 -4.69 -9.64 -11.77
C VAL A 407 -6.04 -10.24 -11.35
N ALA A 408 -7.09 -10.00 -12.12
CA ALA A 408 -8.41 -10.60 -11.90
C ALA A 408 -8.33 -12.13 -11.93
N GLU A 409 -7.68 -12.72 -12.93
CA GLU A 409 -7.48 -14.17 -13.03
C GLU A 409 -6.66 -14.73 -11.87
N PHE A 410 -5.55 -14.07 -11.52
CA PHE A 410 -4.70 -14.51 -10.41
C PHE A 410 -5.43 -14.52 -9.06
N LEU A 411 -6.33 -13.57 -8.84
CA LEU A 411 -7.15 -13.49 -7.62
C LEU A 411 -8.42 -14.35 -7.68
N GLY A 412 -8.64 -15.09 -8.79
CA GLY A 412 -9.82 -15.91 -9.00
C GLY A 412 -11.11 -15.11 -9.13
N VAL A 413 -11.02 -13.86 -9.60
CA VAL A 413 -12.17 -12.97 -9.82
C VAL A 413 -12.88 -13.33 -11.13
N GLN A 414 -12.11 -13.42 -12.22
CA GLN A 414 -12.65 -13.77 -13.54
C GLN A 414 -11.51 -14.36 -14.39
N ARG A 415 -11.76 -15.47 -15.09
CA ARG A 415 -10.76 -16.06 -15.99
C ARG A 415 -10.68 -15.27 -17.28
N LYS A 416 -9.46 -15.16 -17.84
CA LYS A 416 -9.27 -14.39 -19.07
C LYS A 416 -10.06 -14.96 -20.26
N SER A 417 -10.22 -16.29 -20.32
CA SER A 417 -10.98 -17.00 -21.35
C SER A 417 -12.50 -16.83 -21.25
N GLU A 418 -13.00 -16.40 -20.10
CA GLU A 418 -14.44 -16.29 -19.80
C GLU A 418 -14.96 -14.85 -19.95
N ARG A 419 -14.10 -13.91 -20.34
CA ARG A 419 -14.47 -12.51 -20.56
C ARG A 419 -14.07 -12.02 -21.94
N VAL A 420 -14.78 -11.01 -22.43
CA VAL A 420 -14.36 -10.26 -23.60
C VAL A 420 -13.10 -9.46 -23.22
N ASN A 421 -12.09 -9.56 -24.08
CA ASN A 421 -10.87 -8.75 -24.02
C ASN A 421 -10.71 -8.09 -25.37
N LEU A 422 -10.47 -6.77 -25.40
CA LEU A 422 -10.24 -6.02 -26.62
C LEU A 422 -8.86 -5.34 -26.56
N THR A 423 -8.18 -5.29 -27.69
CA THR A 423 -7.05 -4.41 -27.91
C THR A 423 -7.52 -2.97 -28.21
N PRO A 424 -6.67 -1.94 -28.06
CA PRO A 424 -7.02 -0.57 -28.45
C PRO A 424 -7.50 -0.46 -29.90
N ARG A 425 -6.95 -1.27 -30.81
CA ARG A 425 -7.39 -1.36 -32.19
C ARG A 425 -8.80 -1.94 -32.30
N GLU A 426 -9.07 -3.05 -31.62
CA GLU A 426 -10.40 -3.66 -31.62
C GLU A 426 -11.46 -2.77 -30.96
N ILE A 427 -11.11 -1.97 -29.94
CA ILE A 427 -12.01 -0.96 -29.36
C ILE A 427 -12.45 0.02 -30.45
N ASN A 428 -11.50 0.55 -31.21
CA ASN A 428 -11.78 1.44 -32.34
C ASN A 428 -12.63 0.74 -33.41
N GLU A 429 -12.25 -0.45 -33.87
CA GLU A 429 -13.02 -1.22 -34.86
C GLU A 429 -14.45 -1.47 -34.38
N CYS A 430 -14.62 -1.92 -33.13
CA CYS A 430 -15.91 -2.11 -32.52
C CYS A 430 -16.72 -0.81 -32.44
N TRP A 431 -16.08 0.33 -32.19
CA TRP A 431 -16.70 1.66 -32.12
C TRP A 431 -17.11 2.26 -33.48
N PHE A 432 -16.32 2.08 -34.53
CA PHE A 432 -16.69 2.66 -35.84
C PHE A 432 -17.58 1.72 -36.65
N GLU A 433 -17.29 0.43 -36.65
CA GLU A 433 -18.04 -0.55 -37.44
C GLU A 433 -19.32 -0.98 -36.74
N GLY A 434 -19.42 -0.83 -35.42
CA GLY A 434 -20.64 -1.19 -34.69
C GLY A 434 -21.86 -0.32 -35.00
N SER A 435 -21.68 0.82 -35.69
CA SER A 435 -22.78 1.59 -36.31
C SER A 435 -23.48 0.81 -37.43
N ARG A 436 -22.74 -0.08 -38.09
CA ARG A 436 -23.22 -0.97 -39.16
C ARG A 436 -23.53 -2.37 -38.66
N GLU A 437 -22.76 -2.86 -37.69
CA GLU A 437 -22.89 -4.20 -37.12
C GLU A 437 -23.10 -4.15 -35.61
N ARG A 438 -24.37 -4.20 -35.18
CA ARG A 438 -24.77 -4.12 -33.77
C ARG A 438 -23.99 -5.05 -32.83
N LYS A 439 -23.66 -6.28 -33.27
CA LYS A 439 -22.89 -7.25 -32.48
C LYS A 439 -21.51 -6.73 -32.07
N ARG A 440 -20.85 -5.92 -32.91
CA ARG A 440 -19.55 -5.29 -32.58
C ARG A 440 -19.69 -4.27 -31.47
N ARG A 441 -20.81 -3.53 -31.44
CA ARG A 441 -21.13 -2.58 -30.37
C ARG A 441 -21.45 -3.28 -29.06
N GLU A 442 -22.22 -4.36 -29.13
CA GLU A 442 -22.52 -5.21 -27.96
C GLU A 442 -21.24 -5.81 -27.37
N ARG A 443 -20.32 -6.32 -28.20
CA ARG A 443 -19.00 -6.81 -27.77
C ARG A 443 -18.20 -5.75 -27.00
N LEU A 444 -18.22 -4.50 -27.45
CA LEU A 444 -17.56 -3.38 -26.74
C LEU A 444 -18.22 -3.07 -25.39
N TYR A 445 -19.55 -3.13 -25.32
CA TYR A 445 -20.28 -2.94 -24.06
C TYR A 445 -20.01 -4.06 -23.06
N GLU A 446 -19.93 -5.32 -23.52
CA GLU A 446 -19.55 -6.47 -22.69
C GLU A 446 -18.13 -6.33 -22.14
N TYR A 447 -17.19 -5.89 -22.98
CA TYR A 447 -15.82 -5.59 -22.57
C TYR A 447 -15.77 -4.52 -21.48
N ALA A 448 -16.36 -3.34 -21.72
CA ALA A 448 -16.35 -2.23 -20.76
C ALA A 448 -17.01 -2.61 -19.42
N LYS A 449 -18.09 -3.43 -19.44
CA LYS A 449 -18.70 -3.98 -18.23
C LYS A 449 -17.76 -4.94 -17.50
N ALA A 450 -17.09 -5.83 -18.23
CA ALA A 450 -16.19 -6.82 -17.65
C ALA A 450 -15.01 -6.16 -16.93
N ASP A 451 -14.50 -5.03 -17.40
CA ASP A 451 -13.44 -4.28 -16.72
C ASP A 451 -13.89 -3.65 -15.41
N ALA A 452 -15.02 -2.95 -15.39
CA ALA A 452 -15.57 -2.43 -14.13
C ALA A 452 -15.88 -3.55 -13.13
N VAL A 453 -16.44 -4.67 -13.57
CA VAL A 453 -16.72 -5.85 -12.72
C VAL A 453 -15.42 -6.48 -12.19
N SER A 454 -14.39 -6.61 -13.04
CA SER A 454 -13.07 -7.10 -12.65
C SER A 454 -12.44 -6.20 -11.59
N ALA A 455 -12.49 -4.88 -11.78
CA ALA A 455 -11.99 -3.90 -10.83
C ALA A 455 -12.71 -4.01 -9.48
N LEU A 456 -14.04 -4.14 -9.47
CA LEU A 456 -14.81 -4.36 -8.24
C LEU A 456 -14.39 -5.66 -7.54
N GLY A 457 -14.30 -6.77 -8.27
CA GLY A 457 -13.92 -8.06 -7.69
C GLY A 457 -12.48 -8.07 -7.13
N ILE A 458 -11.54 -7.37 -7.78
CA ILE A 458 -10.18 -7.17 -7.24
C ILE A 458 -10.24 -6.36 -5.94
N ALA A 459 -11.04 -5.29 -5.89
CA ALA A 459 -11.22 -4.50 -4.67
C ALA A 459 -11.78 -5.36 -3.52
N GLU A 460 -12.79 -6.20 -3.78
CA GLU A 460 -13.37 -7.13 -2.80
C GLU A 460 -12.35 -8.13 -2.24
N LYS A 461 -11.36 -8.54 -3.04
CA LYS A 461 -10.28 -9.43 -2.59
C LYS A 461 -9.16 -8.70 -1.85
N MET A 462 -8.80 -7.49 -2.28
CA MET A 462 -7.61 -6.79 -1.79
C MET A 462 -7.88 -5.80 -0.66
N LEU A 463 -8.98 -5.06 -0.71
CA LEU A 463 -9.27 -3.98 0.25
C LEU A 463 -9.47 -4.45 1.70
N PRO A 464 -10.04 -5.63 2.02
CA PRO A 464 -10.23 -6.03 3.42
C PRO A 464 -8.93 -6.00 4.24
N LEU A 465 -7.82 -6.48 3.68
CA LEU A 465 -6.50 -6.41 4.33
C LEU A 465 -5.99 -4.97 4.45
N GLN A 466 -6.25 -4.13 3.44
CA GLN A 466 -5.82 -2.73 3.44
C GLN A 466 -6.61 -1.88 4.45
N ILE A 467 -7.91 -2.14 4.61
CA ILE A 467 -8.77 -1.53 5.63
C ILE A 467 -8.23 -1.87 7.02
N GLU A 468 -7.87 -3.13 7.26
CA GLU A 468 -7.28 -3.56 8.52
C GLU A 468 -5.91 -2.91 8.78
N LEU A 469 -5.06 -2.78 7.76
CA LEU A 469 -3.81 -2.04 7.85
C LEU A 469 -4.04 -0.53 8.10
N SER A 470 -5.02 0.08 7.43
CA SER A 470 -5.40 1.49 7.59
C SER A 470 -5.82 1.78 9.02
N ARG A 471 -6.68 0.93 9.58
CA ARG A 471 -7.10 0.97 10.99
C ARG A 471 -5.94 0.80 11.96
N MET A 472 -5.02 -0.12 11.66
CA MET A 472 -3.87 -0.40 12.52
C MET A 472 -2.84 0.75 12.52
N VAL A 473 -2.50 1.25 11.33
CA VAL A 473 -1.48 2.28 11.09
C VAL A 473 -2.01 3.67 11.44
N GLY A 474 -3.31 3.92 11.28
CA GLY A 474 -3.94 5.21 11.59
C GLY A 474 -3.90 6.22 10.45
N TYR A 475 -4.07 5.76 9.20
CA TYR A 475 -4.07 6.60 8.00
C TYR A 475 -5.25 6.24 7.09
N PRO A 476 -5.87 7.22 6.39
CA PRO A 476 -6.93 6.94 5.41
C PRO A 476 -6.52 5.88 4.38
N LEU A 477 -7.48 5.10 3.88
CA LEU A 477 -7.24 3.93 3.04
C LEU A 477 -6.50 4.27 1.74
N ASP A 478 -6.93 5.33 1.07
CA ASP A 478 -6.38 5.85 -0.17
C ASP A 478 -4.93 6.32 -0.01
N GLU A 479 -4.62 7.00 1.09
CA GLU A 479 -3.24 7.37 1.44
C GLU A 479 -2.39 6.13 1.77
N LEU A 480 -2.89 5.20 2.58
CA LEU A 480 -2.18 3.98 2.93
C LEU A 480 -1.93 3.08 1.70
N ALA A 481 -2.86 3.03 0.75
CA ALA A 481 -2.74 2.26 -0.49
C ALA A 481 -1.57 2.76 -1.35
N LYS A 482 -1.27 4.06 -1.33
CA LYS A 482 -0.13 4.68 -2.03
C LYS A 482 1.22 4.42 -1.33
N MET A 483 1.22 4.05 -0.04
CA MET A 483 2.45 3.86 0.74
C MET A 483 3.14 2.52 0.50
N GLY A 484 4.47 2.55 0.40
CA GLY A 484 5.32 1.36 0.57
C GLY A 484 5.37 0.89 2.03
N ARG A 485 5.77 -0.36 2.25
CA ARG A 485 5.79 -1.00 3.59
C ARG A 485 6.61 -0.22 4.63
N GLY A 486 7.78 0.29 4.26
CA GLY A 486 8.61 1.11 5.16
C GLY A 486 7.90 2.39 5.62
N ARG A 487 7.13 3.05 4.75
CA ARG A 487 6.36 4.25 5.10
C ARG A 487 5.15 3.93 5.98
N GLN A 488 4.54 2.75 5.82
CA GLN A 488 3.51 2.26 6.75
C GLN A 488 4.08 2.01 8.16
N VAL A 489 5.29 1.45 8.26
CA VAL A 489 6.01 1.29 9.55
C VAL A 489 6.30 2.66 10.16
N GLU A 490 6.81 3.63 9.39
CA GLU A 490 7.05 4.99 9.87
C GLU A 490 5.80 5.66 10.43
N ALA A 491 4.68 5.56 9.70
CA ALA A 491 3.39 6.10 10.12
C ALA A 491 2.93 5.49 11.44
N PHE A 492 2.99 4.15 11.56
CA PHE A 492 2.64 3.46 12.80
C PHE A 492 3.56 3.86 13.97
N LEU A 493 4.88 3.89 13.75
CA LEU A 493 5.85 4.31 14.77
C LEU A 493 5.66 5.76 15.20
N THR A 494 5.27 6.65 14.28
CA THR A 494 4.96 8.05 14.59
C THR A 494 3.78 8.15 15.55
N ALA A 495 2.72 7.38 15.31
CA ALA A 495 1.57 7.34 16.21
C ALA A 495 1.90 6.73 17.58
N GLU A 496 2.69 5.65 17.61
CA GLU A 496 3.14 5.01 18.86
C GLU A 496 4.13 5.88 19.64
N ALA A 497 4.99 6.64 18.96
CA ALA A 497 5.90 7.60 19.59
C ALA A 497 5.12 8.66 20.37
N PHE A 498 4.09 9.24 19.75
CA PHE A 498 3.21 10.19 20.43
C PHE A 498 2.56 9.60 21.70
N LYS A 499 1.98 8.40 21.60
CA LYS A 499 1.34 7.73 22.76
C LYS A 499 2.31 7.46 23.91
N LYS A 500 3.58 7.18 23.59
CA LYS A 500 4.62 6.88 24.58
C LYS A 500 5.44 8.11 24.99
N GLY A 501 5.09 9.31 24.52
CA GLY A 501 5.79 10.56 24.83
C GLY A 501 7.17 10.71 24.19
N GLU A 502 7.45 9.93 23.15
CA GLU A 502 8.69 9.93 22.37
C GLU A 502 8.55 10.89 21.17
N LEU A 503 9.60 11.66 20.88
CA LEU A 503 9.70 12.48 19.67
C LEU A 503 10.07 11.62 18.48
N VAL A 504 9.52 11.98 17.33
CA VAL A 504 9.99 11.42 16.07
C VAL A 504 11.25 12.16 15.61
N PRO A 505 12.40 11.47 15.45
CA PRO A 505 13.65 12.09 15.02
C PRO A 505 13.56 12.66 13.59
N PRO A 506 14.35 13.69 13.26
CA PRO A 506 14.46 14.17 11.88
C PRO A 506 15.15 13.12 10.99
N LYS A 507 14.88 13.17 9.68
CA LYS A 507 15.52 12.29 8.70
C LYS A 507 17.02 12.56 8.63
N ARG A 508 17.84 11.50 8.71
CA ARG A 508 19.32 11.61 8.78
C ARG A 508 20.09 10.61 7.89
N GLY A 509 19.40 9.75 7.11
CA GLY A 509 20.07 8.65 6.43
C GLY A 509 20.89 9.05 5.20
N SER A 510 22.10 8.49 5.09
CA SER A 510 22.91 8.46 3.86
C SER A 510 22.86 7.07 3.25
N GLU A 511 22.79 6.94 1.93
CA GLU A 511 22.74 5.64 1.26
C GLU A 511 24.07 4.88 1.43
N LYS A 512 24.02 3.72 2.10
CA LYS A 512 25.14 2.79 2.24
C LYS A 512 24.62 1.36 2.20
N THR A 513 25.29 0.51 1.43
CA THR A 513 24.99 -0.93 1.36
C THR A 513 25.58 -1.66 2.56
N PHE A 514 24.90 -2.71 3.03
CA PHE A 514 25.37 -3.58 4.11
C PHE A 514 25.15 -5.06 3.76
N GLU A 515 25.84 -5.95 4.47
CA GLU A 515 25.77 -7.39 4.22
C GLU A 515 24.39 -7.97 4.63
N GLY A 516 23.79 -8.75 3.73
CA GLY A 516 22.49 -9.38 3.92
C GLY A 516 22.54 -10.70 4.70
N GLY A 517 21.50 -11.51 4.52
CA GLY A 517 21.37 -12.84 5.13
C GLY A 517 22.37 -13.87 4.60
N PHE A 518 22.65 -14.89 5.40
CA PHE A 518 23.51 -16.00 5.02
C PHE A 518 22.80 -16.92 4.04
N VAL A 519 23.55 -17.48 3.08
CA VAL A 519 23.02 -18.48 2.15
C VAL A 519 24.06 -19.58 1.97
N LEU A 520 23.73 -20.78 2.44
CA LEU A 520 24.47 -22.00 2.10
C LEU A 520 24.16 -22.34 0.64
N PRO A 521 25.16 -22.45 -0.26
CA PRO A 521 24.91 -22.82 -1.64
C PRO A 521 24.17 -24.16 -1.74
N PRO A 522 23.19 -24.30 -2.65
CA PRO A 522 22.44 -25.54 -2.74
C PRO A 522 23.29 -26.67 -3.34
N GLU A 523 23.14 -27.88 -2.82
CA GLU A 523 23.66 -29.07 -3.47
C GLU A 523 22.92 -29.29 -4.80
N LYS A 524 23.63 -29.10 -5.90
CA LYS A 524 23.05 -29.22 -7.25
C LYS A 524 22.52 -30.63 -7.50
N GLY A 525 21.34 -30.71 -8.10
CA GLY A 525 20.73 -31.97 -8.52
C GLY A 525 19.34 -32.19 -7.95
N LEU A 526 18.83 -33.41 -8.16
CA LEU A 526 17.54 -33.86 -7.68
C LEU A 526 17.71 -34.47 -6.28
N HIS A 527 16.87 -34.06 -5.34
CA HIS A 527 16.84 -34.57 -3.98
C HIS A 527 15.44 -35.02 -3.62
N GLU A 528 15.34 -36.08 -2.83
CA GLU A 528 14.08 -36.62 -2.36
C GLU A 528 13.94 -36.52 -0.84
N ASN A 529 12.69 -36.46 -0.38
CA ASN A 529 12.30 -36.44 1.03
C ASN A 529 12.98 -35.32 1.83
N VAL A 530 12.85 -34.10 1.31
CA VAL A 530 13.47 -32.90 1.90
C VAL A 530 12.42 -32.16 2.72
N VAL A 531 12.71 -31.92 4.00
CA VAL A 531 11.93 -31.01 4.84
C VAL A 531 12.50 -29.60 4.73
N ALA A 532 11.61 -28.62 4.62
CA ALA A 532 11.96 -27.21 4.77
C ALA A 532 11.51 -26.70 6.14
N LEU A 533 12.49 -26.18 6.88
CA LEU A 533 12.33 -25.59 8.20
C LEU A 533 12.61 -24.09 8.09
N ASP A 534 11.81 -23.24 8.73
CA ASP A 534 11.93 -21.78 8.64
C ASP A 534 11.74 -21.14 10.01
N PHE A 535 12.54 -20.12 10.32
CA PHE A 535 12.43 -19.43 11.60
C PHE A 535 11.18 -18.55 11.64
N SER A 536 10.37 -18.72 12.68
CA SER A 536 9.14 -17.95 12.87
C SER A 536 9.44 -16.49 13.21
N SER A 537 9.38 -15.62 12.20
CA SER A 537 9.63 -14.17 12.36
C SER A 537 11.04 -13.87 12.92
N MET A 538 12.07 -14.46 12.31
CA MET A 538 13.47 -14.40 12.77
C MET A 538 13.93 -12.99 13.17
N TYR A 539 13.84 -12.02 12.26
CA TYR A 539 14.37 -10.68 12.50
C TYR A 539 13.64 -9.91 13.62
N PRO A 540 12.29 -9.84 13.65
CA PRO A 540 11.59 -9.28 14.80
C PRO A 540 12.01 -9.91 16.13
N THR A 541 12.14 -11.24 16.18
CA THR A 541 12.54 -11.94 17.40
C THR A 541 13.98 -11.58 17.80
N ILE A 542 14.93 -11.56 16.86
CA ILE A 542 16.31 -11.08 17.11
C ILE A 542 16.32 -9.66 17.67
N MET A 543 15.57 -8.74 17.05
CA MET A 543 15.54 -7.35 17.50
C MET A 543 14.97 -7.21 18.92
N ILE A 544 14.00 -8.05 19.30
CA ILE A 544 13.45 -8.09 20.67
C ILE A 544 14.47 -8.70 21.64
N SER A 545 15.03 -9.87 21.32
CA SER A 545 15.90 -10.64 22.21
C SER A 545 17.21 -9.91 22.53
N PHE A 546 17.76 -9.18 21.57
CA PHE A 546 19.00 -8.42 21.72
C PHE A 546 18.78 -6.91 21.88
N ASN A 547 17.53 -6.50 22.14
CA ASN A 547 17.13 -5.11 22.36
C ASN A 547 17.66 -4.14 21.28
N ILE A 548 17.59 -4.54 20.00
CA ILE A 548 18.15 -3.78 18.87
C ILE A 548 17.20 -2.63 18.52
N SER A 549 17.60 -1.41 18.86
CA SER A 549 16.83 -0.20 18.59
C SER A 549 17.75 1.03 18.50
N PRO A 550 17.36 2.10 17.77
CA PRO A 550 18.19 3.30 17.66
C PRO A 550 18.54 3.93 19.02
N ASP A 551 17.64 3.84 19.99
CA ASP A 551 17.79 4.37 21.36
C ASP A 551 18.60 3.47 22.29
N THR A 552 18.88 2.22 21.91
CA THR A 552 19.69 1.29 22.70
C THR A 552 21.08 1.10 22.12
N PHE A 553 21.32 1.54 20.89
CA PHE A 553 22.63 1.51 20.25
C PHE A 553 23.65 2.35 21.02
N VAL A 554 24.83 1.79 21.26
CA VAL A 554 25.96 2.46 21.91
C VAL A 554 26.99 2.82 20.85
N GLU A 555 27.29 4.11 20.71
CA GLU A 555 28.36 4.56 19.82
C GLU A 555 29.72 4.15 20.39
N PRO A 556 30.60 3.50 19.59
CA PRO A 556 31.95 3.18 20.03
C PRO A 556 32.68 4.49 20.38
N GLY A 557 33.07 4.66 21.64
CA GLY A 557 33.92 5.77 22.06
C GLY A 557 35.30 5.71 21.38
N ARG A 558 36.06 6.80 21.44
CA ARG A 558 37.44 6.87 20.91
C ARG A 558 38.44 5.97 21.67
N ALA A 559 38.05 5.36 22.79
CA ALA A 559 38.92 4.51 23.60
C ALA A 559 38.84 3.04 23.14
N GLU A 560 40.02 2.46 22.91
CA GLU A 560 40.24 1.17 22.28
C GLU A 560 39.89 -0.04 23.18
N VAL A 561 39.61 -1.15 22.50
CA VAL A 561 39.55 -2.54 22.99
C VAL A 561 38.41 -2.89 23.94
N VAL A 562 37.29 -3.31 23.37
CA VAL A 562 36.31 -4.15 24.06
C VAL A 562 36.71 -5.61 23.87
N ARG A 563 37.20 -6.26 24.92
CA ARG A 563 37.22 -7.74 25.02
C ARG A 563 35.99 -8.17 25.82
N GLU A 564 35.36 -9.26 25.43
CA GLU A 564 34.34 -9.93 26.25
C GLU A 564 34.91 -10.17 27.66
N GLY A 565 34.27 -9.62 28.68
CA GLY A 565 34.51 -9.97 30.08
C GLY A 565 35.07 -8.88 31.01
N ALA A 566 35.68 -7.80 30.52
CA ALA A 566 36.09 -6.68 31.38
C ALA A 566 36.35 -5.41 30.54
N GLY A 567 35.52 -4.38 30.68
CA GLY A 567 35.71 -3.09 30.00
C GLY A 567 34.47 -2.18 29.99
N VAL A 568 34.66 -0.94 29.55
CA VAL A 568 33.62 0.08 29.36
C VAL A 568 33.52 0.38 27.85
N VAL A 569 32.31 0.52 27.33
CA VAL A 569 32.03 0.91 25.93
C VAL A 569 31.18 2.17 25.95
N GLY A 570 31.76 3.30 25.55
CA GLY A 570 31.14 4.62 25.77
C GLY A 570 31.02 4.88 27.28
N ASP A 571 29.79 5.06 27.77
CA ASP A 571 29.49 5.27 29.20
C ASP A 571 28.95 4.00 29.90
N PHE A 572 29.01 2.84 29.24
CA PHE A 572 28.34 1.61 29.71
C PHE A 572 29.32 0.48 29.98
N VAL A 573 29.06 -0.31 31.03
CA VAL A 573 29.84 -1.51 31.33
C VAL A 573 29.50 -2.61 30.32
N ALA A 574 30.52 -3.30 29.79
CA ALA A 574 30.34 -4.30 28.74
C ALA A 574 29.34 -5.43 29.11
N GLN A 575 29.24 -5.79 30.39
CA GLN A 575 28.30 -6.80 30.88
C GLN A 575 26.83 -6.43 30.66
N ASP A 576 26.51 -5.14 30.55
CA ASP A 576 25.17 -4.62 30.35
C ASP A 576 24.81 -4.43 28.87
N LEU A 577 25.67 -4.92 27.96
CA LEU A 577 25.52 -4.78 26.52
C LEU A 577 25.38 -6.15 25.83
N HIS A 578 24.61 -6.16 24.74
CA HIS A 578 24.67 -7.20 23.73
C HIS A 578 25.61 -6.77 22.62
N PHE A 579 26.60 -7.61 22.31
CA PHE A 579 27.50 -7.43 21.18
C PHE A 579 26.99 -8.22 20.00
N ALA A 580 26.81 -7.54 18.87
CA ALA A 580 26.41 -8.21 17.64
C ALA A 580 27.57 -9.06 17.09
N PRO A 581 27.34 -10.29 16.62
CA PRO A 581 28.37 -11.11 15.98
C PRO A 581 28.91 -10.42 14.72
N GLU A 582 30.15 -10.73 14.31
CA GLU A 582 30.74 -10.30 13.02
C GLU A 582 30.88 -8.78 12.80
N VAL A 583 30.22 -7.94 13.61
CA VAL A 583 30.19 -6.48 13.51
C VAL A 583 30.51 -5.87 14.88
N ARG A 584 31.05 -4.65 14.92
CA ARG A 584 31.47 -4.01 16.17
C ARG A 584 30.36 -3.18 16.82
N HIS A 585 29.12 -3.66 16.75
CA HIS A 585 27.94 -2.95 17.25
C HIS A 585 27.53 -3.48 18.62
N ALA A 586 27.17 -2.56 19.53
CA ALA A 586 26.70 -2.89 20.86
C ALA A 586 25.35 -2.23 21.16
N PHE A 587 24.49 -2.94 21.89
CA PHE A 587 23.17 -2.48 22.29
C PHE A 587 22.96 -2.70 23.78
N ARG A 588 22.38 -1.73 24.47
CA ARG A 588 22.07 -1.86 25.91
C ARG A 588 21.06 -2.98 26.15
N LYS A 589 21.29 -3.79 27.20
CA LYS A 589 20.33 -4.81 27.68
C LYS A 589 19.10 -4.17 28.32
N SER A 590 19.28 -3.02 28.96
CA SER A 590 18.24 -2.27 29.67
C SER A 590 18.47 -0.75 29.54
N PRO A 591 17.41 0.08 29.52
CA PRO A 591 15.99 -0.29 29.47
C PRO A 591 15.59 -0.85 28.10
N ASP A 592 14.38 -1.41 28.01
CA ASP A 592 13.80 -1.86 26.75
C ASP A 592 13.69 -0.69 25.75
N GLY A 593 14.31 -0.86 24.59
CA GLY A 593 14.29 0.11 23.50
C GLY A 593 12.90 0.34 22.93
N PHE A 594 12.74 1.43 22.20
CA PHE A 594 11.47 1.82 21.59
C PHE A 594 10.90 0.71 20.68
N PHE A 595 11.72 0.09 19.84
CA PHE A 595 11.26 -0.98 18.96
C PHE A 595 10.90 -2.25 19.71
N LYS A 596 11.71 -2.66 20.71
CA LYS A 596 11.43 -3.85 21.52
C LYS A 596 10.06 -3.75 22.18
N ARG A 597 9.77 -2.62 22.84
CA ARG A 597 8.46 -2.37 23.48
C ARG A 597 7.30 -2.51 22.49
N ILE A 598 7.42 -1.88 21.32
CA ILE A 598 6.37 -1.92 20.30
C ILE A 598 6.18 -3.31 19.70
N MET A 599 7.26 -3.99 19.31
CA MET A 599 7.15 -5.31 18.68
C MET A 599 6.66 -6.37 19.65
N THR A 600 7.04 -6.29 20.94
CA THR A 600 6.48 -7.14 22.00
C THR A 600 4.97 -6.97 22.11
N ASP A 601 4.47 -5.72 22.13
CA ASP A 601 3.02 -5.43 22.15
C ASP A 601 2.32 -6.03 20.91
N LEU A 602 2.92 -5.90 19.73
CA LEU A 602 2.37 -6.44 18.48
C LEU A 602 2.31 -7.98 18.46
N ILE A 603 3.38 -8.65 18.88
CA ILE A 603 3.45 -10.11 18.92
C ILE A 603 2.46 -10.67 19.94
N ALA A 604 2.34 -10.04 21.12
CA ALA A 604 1.35 -10.43 22.13
C ALA A 604 -0.08 -10.33 21.58
N ARG A 605 -0.41 -9.21 20.91
CA ARG A 605 -1.71 -9.03 20.25
C ARG A 605 -1.96 -10.09 19.17
N ARG A 606 -0.96 -10.38 18.33
CA ARG A 606 -1.06 -11.39 17.29
C ARG A 606 -1.30 -12.79 17.85
N ARG A 607 -0.62 -13.15 18.96
CA ARG A 607 -0.85 -14.43 19.67
C ARG A 607 -2.28 -14.52 20.20
N ALA A 608 -2.79 -13.46 20.83
CA ALA A 608 -4.16 -13.40 21.32
C ALA A 608 -5.19 -13.58 20.18
N ILE A 609 -4.98 -12.92 19.03
CA ILE A 609 -5.84 -13.06 17.85
C ILE A 609 -5.81 -14.49 17.31
N LYS A 610 -4.62 -15.11 17.15
CA LYS A 610 -4.51 -16.52 16.70
C LYS A 610 -5.20 -17.48 17.67
N SER A 611 -5.16 -17.20 18.98
CA SER A 611 -5.90 -17.98 19.98
C SER A 611 -7.42 -17.84 19.80
N ALA A 612 -7.91 -16.61 19.57
CA ALA A 612 -9.32 -16.37 19.28
C ALA A 612 -9.77 -17.05 17.97
N MET A 613 -8.94 -17.05 16.92
CA MET A 613 -9.23 -17.70 15.64
C MET A 613 -9.55 -19.19 15.79
N ARG A 614 -8.89 -19.89 16.72
CA ARG A 614 -9.12 -21.33 16.95
C ARG A 614 -10.54 -21.65 17.46
N LYS A 615 -11.29 -20.64 17.93
CA LYS A 615 -12.65 -20.78 18.45
C LYS A 615 -13.73 -20.63 17.36
N HIS A 616 -13.34 -20.33 16.12
CA HIS A 616 -14.27 -20.05 15.02
C HIS A 616 -14.00 -20.97 13.83
N ASP A 617 -15.05 -21.31 13.08
CA ASP A 617 -14.93 -22.06 11.83
C ASP A 617 -14.16 -21.24 10.78
N LYS A 618 -13.34 -21.90 9.96
CA LYS A 618 -12.47 -21.22 8.97
C LYS A 618 -13.25 -20.42 7.92
N ASN A 619 -14.50 -20.78 7.65
CA ASN A 619 -15.35 -20.11 6.67
C ASN A 619 -16.24 -19.03 7.30
N SER A 620 -16.24 -18.89 8.63
CA SER A 620 -16.98 -17.83 9.33
C SER A 620 -16.41 -16.44 9.06
N SER A 621 -17.26 -15.41 9.13
CA SER A 621 -16.83 -14.02 8.94
C SER A 621 -15.86 -13.57 10.04
N GLU A 622 -16.07 -14.07 11.26
CA GLU A 622 -15.24 -13.84 12.44
C GLU A 622 -13.83 -14.37 12.23
N TYR A 623 -13.68 -15.61 11.75
CA TYR A 623 -12.36 -16.16 11.45
C TYR A 623 -11.64 -15.36 10.37
N GLN A 624 -12.34 -15.00 9.28
CA GLN A 624 -11.75 -14.24 8.18
C GLN A 624 -11.26 -12.87 8.65
N LEU A 625 -12.05 -12.17 9.46
CA LEU A 625 -11.66 -10.90 10.06
C LEU A 625 -10.44 -11.03 10.99
N LEU A 626 -10.45 -12.00 11.91
CA LEU A 626 -9.30 -12.26 12.78
C LEU A 626 -8.05 -12.66 11.97
N ASN A 627 -8.23 -13.38 10.87
CA ASN A 627 -7.14 -13.72 9.96
C ASN A 627 -6.56 -12.47 9.29
N LEU A 628 -7.39 -11.54 8.81
CA LEU A 628 -6.92 -10.26 8.28
C LEU A 628 -6.14 -9.46 9.33
N GLN A 629 -6.60 -9.44 10.59
CA GLN A 629 -5.90 -8.77 11.69
C GLN A 629 -4.54 -9.42 12.02
N GLN A 630 -4.44 -10.75 12.09
CA GLN A 630 -3.13 -11.38 12.35
C GLN A 630 -2.16 -11.21 11.17
N GLN A 631 -2.69 -11.16 9.94
CA GLN A 631 -1.90 -10.88 8.74
C GLN A 631 -1.38 -9.44 8.73
N SER A 632 -2.20 -8.45 9.06
CA SER A 632 -1.78 -7.04 9.11
C SER A 632 -0.66 -6.84 10.12
N ILE A 633 -0.78 -7.44 11.32
CA ILE A 633 0.30 -7.43 12.33
C ILE A 633 1.56 -8.13 11.80
N LYS A 634 1.43 -9.33 11.20
CA LYS A 634 2.59 -10.05 10.63
C LYS A 634 3.34 -9.19 9.62
N ILE A 635 2.61 -8.56 8.69
CA ILE A 635 3.19 -7.73 7.63
C ILE A 635 3.92 -6.55 8.23
N LEU A 636 3.28 -5.85 9.17
CA LEU A 636 3.88 -4.68 9.81
C LEU A 636 5.13 -5.06 10.59
N THR A 637 5.05 -6.06 11.47
CA THR A 637 6.19 -6.52 12.30
C THR A 637 7.37 -7.00 11.45
N ASN A 638 7.14 -7.80 10.40
CA ASN A 638 8.22 -8.25 9.51
C ASN A 638 8.87 -7.10 8.72
N SER A 639 8.18 -5.95 8.59
CA SER A 639 8.71 -4.79 7.88
C SER A 639 9.63 -3.91 8.74
N PHE A 640 9.73 -4.13 10.06
CA PHE A 640 10.58 -3.33 10.96
C PHE A 640 12.07 -3.42 10.60
N TYR A 641 12.57 -4.63 10.33
CA TYR A 641 13.96 -4.83 9.91
C TYR A 641 14.28 -4.01 8.65
N GLY A 642 13.48 -4.18 7.59
CA GLY A 642 13.67 -3.45 6.34
C GLY A 642 13.55 -1.93 6.51
N TYR A 643 12.71 -1.48 7.44
CA TYR A 643 12.58 -0.07 7.80
C TYR A 643 13.86 0.52 8.42
N THR A 644 14.56 -0.20 9.30
CA THR A 644 15.82 0.30 9.89
C THR A 644 16.95 0.47 8.88
N GLY A 645 16.93 -0.31 7.79
CA GLY A 645 17.86 -0.19 6.66
C GLY A 645 17.43 0.80 5.58
N TRP A 646 16.21 1.37 5.66
CA TRP A 646 15.70 2.33 4.68
C TRP A 646 16.19 3.74 5.01
N ASN A 647 17.12 4.28 4.21
CA ASN A 647 17.75 5.59 4.45
C ASN A 647 16.79 6.78 4.61
N ALA A 648 15.59 6.73 4.02
CA ALA A 648 14.60 7.80 4.16
C ALA A 648 13.71 7.68 5.42
N ALA A 649 13.89 6.62 6.23
CA ALA A 649 13.20 6.42 7.49
C ALA A 649 13.60 7.48 8.54
N LYS A 650 12.63 7.96 9.30
CA LYS A 650 12.87 8.86 10.45
C LYS A 650 13.70 8.17 11.54
N PHE A 651 13.34 6.94 11.95
CA PHE A 651 14.13 6.14 12.90
C PHE A 651 15.18 5.27 12.18
N TYR A 652 15.75 5.75 11.08
CA TYR A 652 16.85 5.07 10.39
C TYR A 652 18.05 4.87 11.33
N LYS A 653 18.56 3.64 11.40
CA LYS A 653 19.81 3.31 12.08
C LYS A 653 20.39 2.07 11.42
N ARG A 654 21.37 2.29 10.54
CA ARG A 654 22.03 1.23 9.77
C ARG A 654 22.61 0.13 10.66
N GLU A 655 23.18 0.53 11.79
CA GLU A 655 23.83 -0.38 12.74
C GLU A 655 22.83 -1.37 13.33
N CYS A 656 21.54 -0.99 13.46
CA CYS A 656 20.47 -1.92 13.82
C CYS A 656 20.25 -2.97 12.72
N ALA A 657 20.23 -2.56 11.45
CA ALA A 657 20.06 -3.48 10.32
C ALA A 657 21.23 -4.45 10.20
N GLU A 658 22.47 -3.95 10.29
CA GLU A 658 23.71 -4.73 10.27
C GLU A 658 23.78 -5.74 11.43
N ALA A 659 23.47 -5.30 12.65
CA ALA A 659 23.44 -6.19 13.82
C ALA A 659 22.37 -7.28 13.70
N THR A 660 21.19 -6.91 13.19
CA THR A 660 20.08 -7.86 12.99
C THR A 660 20.46 -8.94 11.96
N THR A 661 21.09 -8.56 10.83
CA THR A 661 21.53 -9.55 9.85
C THR A 661 22.66 -10.41 10.39
N ALA A 662 23.60 -9.84 11.16
CA ALA A 662 24.71 -10.61 11.71
C ALA A 662 24.26 -11.67 12.74
N TRP A 663 23.33 -11.33 13.63
CA TRP A 663 22.66 -12.32 14.48
C TRP A 663 21.90 -13.36 13.66
N GLY A 664 21.21 -12.94 12.59
CA GLY A 664 20.53 -13.88 11.68
C GLY A 664 21.50 -14.89 11.07
N ARG A 665 22.66 -14.42 10.58
CA ARG A 665 23.73 -15.28 10.04
C ARG A 665 24.29 -16.22 11.11
N HIS A 666 24.48 -15.73 12.34
CA HIS A 666 24.94 -16.55 13.45
C HIS A 666 23.97 -17.70 13.76
N PHE A 667 22.68 -17.39 13.92
CA PHE A 667 21.68 -18.40 14.28
C PHE A 667 21.41 -19.40 13.18
N ILE A 668 21.34 -18.99 11.92
CA ILE A 668 21.12 -19.94 10.83
C ILE A 668 22.30 -20.90 10.67
N LYS A 669 23.56 -20.42 10.84
CA LYS A 669 24.75 -21.29 10.86
C LYS A 669 24.69 -22.28 12.03
N ARG A 670 24.27 -21.82 13.22
CA ARG A 670 24.10 -22.70 14.40
C ARG A 670 23.00 -23.74 14.18
N ALA A 671 21.86 -23.35 13.64
CA ALA A 671 20.76 -24.25 13.33
C ALA A 671 21.11 -25.29 12.26
N VAL A 672 21.89 -24.93 11.23
CA VAL A 672 22.44 -25.88 10.26
C VAL A 672 23.30 -26.93 10.97
N LYS A 673 24.23 -26.50 11.82
CA LYS A 673 25.08 -27.41 12.60
C LYS A 673 24.27 -28.32 13.52
N MET A 674 23.25 -27.79 14.21
CA MET A 674 22.38 -28.59 15.09
C MET A 674 21.58 -29.61 14.31
N ALA A 675 21.05 -29.26 13.14
CA ALA A 675 20.39 -30.22 12.28
C ALA A 675 21.35 -31.35 11.85
N GLU A 676 22.59 -31.02 11.50
CA GLU A 676 23.62 -32.01 11.15
C GLU A 676 24.02 -32.91 12.32
N GLU A 677 24.14 -32.36 13.53
CA GLU A 677 24.36 -33.12 14.78
C GLU A 677 23.21 -34.11 15.06
N GLU A 678 21.97 -33.75 14.69
CA GLU A 678 20.79 -34.62 14.74
C GLU A 678 20.71 -35.59 13.54
N GLY A 679 21.75 -35.71 12.73
CA GLY A 679 21.82 -36.68 11.64
C GLY A 679 21.09 -36.28 10.36
N PHE A 680 20.66 -35.02 10.23
CA PHE A 680 20.27 -34.50 8.93
C PHE A 680 21.47 -34.21 8.04
N LYS A 681 21.26 -34.32 6.74
CA LYS A 681 22.07 -33.66 5.73
C LYS A 681 21.37 -32.38 5.28
N VAL A 682 21.96 -31.22 5.52
CA VAL A 682 21.45 -29.94 5.03
C VAL A 682 21.89 -29.73 3.58
N VAL A 683 20.93 -29.62 2.67
CA VAL A 683 21.19 -29.52 1.21
C VAL A 683 21.08 -28.09 0.68
N TYR A 684 20.46 -27.18 1.44
CA TYR A 684 20.35 -25.76 1.12
C TYR A 684 19.94 -24.96 2.36
N SER A 685 20.33 -23.68 2.43
CA SER A 685 19.80 -22.73 3.41
C SER A 685 19.74 -21.33 2.82
N ASP A 686 18.62 -20.62 3.01
CA ASP A 686 18.42 -19.24 2.55
C ASP A 686 17.94 -18.38 3.70
N THR A 687 18.82 -17.54 4.22
CA THR A 687 18.56 -16.47 5.19
C THR A 687 18.01 -16.94 6.53
N ASP A 688 16.77 -17.40 6.56
CA ASP A 688 15.96 -17.81 7.70
C ASP A 688 15.46 -19.27 7.61
N SER A 689 15.77 -19.96 6.49
CA SER A 689 15.30 -21.32 6.23
C SER A 689 16.42 -22.34 6.01
N ILE A 690 16.16 -23.60 6.36
CA ILE A 690 17.03 -24.77 6.19
C ILE A 690 16.26 -25.87 5.45
N PHE A 691 16.90 -26.47 4.46
CA PHE A 691 16.38 -27.59 3.69
C PHE A 691 17.23 -28.82 4.02
N ALA A 692 16.59 -29.83 4.60
CA ALA A 692 17.30 -30.95 5.18
C ALA A 692 16.67 -32.29 4.78
N LYS A 693 17.48 -33.34 4.69
CA LYS A 693 17.03 -34.72 4.44
C LYS A 693 17.82 -35.71 5.28
N LEU A 694 17.24 -36.85 5.59
CA LEU A 694 17.98 -37.93 6.24
C LEU A 694 18.88 -38.66 5.20
N PRO A 695 20.12 -39.03 5.55
CA PRO A 695 21.02 -39.82 4.70
C PRO A 695 20.45 -41.20 4.32
N PRO A 696 20.75 -41.75 3.13
CA PRO A 696 20.27 -43.07 2.71
C PRO A 696 20.54 -44.18 3.75
N GLY A 697 19.66 -45.16 3.89
CA GLY A 697 19.83 -46.31 4.80
C GLY A 697 19.19 -46.18 6.19
N VAL A 698 18.67 -45.00 6.57
CA VAL A 698 18.04 -44.80 7.90
C VAL A 698 16.64 -45.46 8.03
N THR A 699 15.94 -45.77 6.92
CA THR A 699 14.64 -46.50 6.88
C THR A 699 14.44 -47.10 5.48
N GLU A 700 13.78 -48.26 5.37
CA GLU A 700 13.60 -49.00 4.10
C GLU A 700 12.29 -48.68 3.34
N VAL A 701 11.25 -48.14 4.00
CA VAL A 701 9.93 -47.84 3.39
C VAL A 701 9.68 -46.32 3.26
N ALA A 702 9.06 -45.88 2.16
CA ALA A 702 8.87 -44.46 1.82
C ALA A 702 7.89 -43.69 2.73
N GLU A 703 6.79 -44.31 3.17
CA GLU A 703 5.85 -43.69 4.12
C GLU A 703 6.51 -43.50 5.50
N ASP A 704 7.26 -44.51 5.95
CA ASP A 704 8.09 -44.42 7.15
C ASP A 704 9.17 -43.36 7.01
N ARG A 705 9.69 -43.13 5.79
CA ARG A 705 10.71 -42.10 5.55
C ARG A 705 10.21 -40.70 5.81
N LYS A 706 9.02 -40.35 5.32
CA LYS A 706 8.41 -39.04 5.58
C LYS A 706 8.16 -38.85 7.07
N ALA A 707 7.57 -39.87 7.71
CA ALA A 707 7.29 -39.83 9.15
C ALA A 707 8.59 -39.66 9.97
N ALA A 708 9.65 -40.39 9.63
CA ALA A 708 10.96 -40.28 10.27
C ALA A 708 11.59 -38.90 10.09
N VAL A 709 11.57 -38.35 8.87
CA VAL A 709 12.06 -36.97 8.58
C VAL A 709 11.28 -35.95 9.41
N LEU A 710 9.95 -36.03 9.43
CA LEU A 710 9.12 -35.08 10.17
C LEU A 710 9.29 -35.22 11.69
N LYS A 711 9.47 -36.44 12.20
CA LYS A 711 9.77 -36.68 13.62
C LYS A 711 11.10 -36.04 14.00
N LYS A 712 12.17 -36.35 13.27
CA LYS A 712 13.51 -35.78 13.52
C LYS A 712 13.52 -34.25 13.37
N ALA A 713 12.76 -33.72 12.42
CA ALA A 713 12.59 -32.28 12.25
C ALA A 713 11.95 -31.60 13.46
N ARG A 714 10.99 -32.27 14.14
CA ARG A 714 10.42 -31.78 15.40
C ARG A 714 11.44 -31.80 16.52
N GLU A 715 12.24 -32.86 16.65
CA GLU A 715 13.33 -32.94 17.63
C GLU A 715 14.35 -31.80 17.43
N VAL A 716 14.74 -31.51 16.18
CA VAL A 716 15.60 -30.35 15.86
C VAL A 716 14.94 -29.02 16.23
N SER A 717 13.65 -28.86 15.92
CA SER A 717 12.87 -27.66 16.22
C SER A 717 12.76 -27.41 17.74
N GLU A 718 12.49 -28.46 18.52
CA GLU A 718 12.42 -28.43 19.98
C GLU A 718 13.78 -28.03 20.57
N ARG A 719 14.86 -28.71 20.19
CA ARG A 719 16.22 -28.40 20.65
C ARG A 719 16.65 -26.97 20.32
N ILE A 720 16.33 -26.48 19.11
CA ILE A 720 16.59 -25.09 18.71
C ILE A 720 15.82 -24.12 19.60
N SER A 721 14.55 -24.41 19.91
CA SER A 721 13.72 -23.55 20.75
C SER A 721 14.17 -23.53 22.21
N GLU A 722 14.85 -24.58 22.68
CA GLU A 722 15.46 -24.67 24.02
C GLU A 722 16.81 -23.94 24.11
N GLU A 723 17.67 -24.09 23.11
CA GLU A 723 19.03 -23.52 23.12
C GLU A 723 19.11 -22.09 22.56
N LEU A 724 18.21 -21.70 21.66
CA LEU A 724 18.24 -20.43 20.93
C LEU A 724 16.98 -19.60 21.22
N PRO A 725 17.03 -18.26 21.12
CA PRO A 725 15.86 -17.41 21.33
C PRO A 725 14.87 -17.44 20.15
N LEU A 726 14.96 -18.44 19.27
CA LEU A 726 14.24 -18.53 18.00
C LEU A 726 13.51 -19.86 17.89
N GLU A 727 12.33 -19.83 17.28
CA GLU A 727 11.52 -21.00 16.99
C GLU A 727 11.64 -21.36 15.51
N LEU A 728 11.90 -22.62 15.20
CA LEU A 728 12.04 -23.14 13.84
C LEU A 728 10.81 -23.99 13.49
N GLU A 729 9.98 -23.56 12.55
CA GLU A 729 8.75 -24.26 12.16
C GLU A 729 8.95 -25.12 10.90
N ILE A 730 8.27 -26.26 10.83
CA ILE A 730 8.16 -27.05 9.59
C ILE A 730 7.22 -26.31 8.63
N GLN A 731 7.76 -25.83 7.51
CA GLN A 731 6.97 -25.15 6.48
C GLN A 731 6.38 -26.13 5.47
N ASP A 732 7.24 -26.94 4.86
CA ASP A 732 6.89 -27.82 3.76
C ASP A 732 7.67 -29.14 3.83
N PHE A 733 7.07 -30.18 3.27
CA PHE A 733 7.76 -31.42 2.93
C PHE A 733 7.74 -31.60 1.42
N PHE A 734 8.92 -31.73 0.82
CA PHE A 734 9.10 -31.94 -0.61
C PHE A 734 9.39 -33.41 -0.88
N LYS A 735 8.50 -34.06 -1.64
CA LYS A 735 8.72 -35.41 -2.19
C LYS A 735 9.98 -35.40 -3.06
N THR A 736 10.08 -34.40 -3.94
CA THR A 736 11.21 -34.19 -4.84
C THR A 736 11.52 -32.70 -4.92
N ILE A 737 12.79 -32.32 -4.87
CA ILE A 737 13.26 -30.94 -5.09
C ILE A 737 14.48 -30.95 -6.00
N PHE A 738 14.48 -30.08 -7.01
CA PHE A 738 15.58 -29.89 -7.92
C PHE A 738 16.26 -28.54 -7.67
N PHE A 739 17.55 -28.59 -7.35
CA PHE A 739 18.40 -27.41 -7.21
C PHE A 739 19.29 -27.23 -8.45
N THR A 740 19.27 -26.01 -9.00
CA THR A 740 20.10 -25.66 -10.16
C THR A 740 21.60 -25.52 -9.85
N GLY A 741 21.97 -25.46 -8.57
CA GLY A 741 23.31 -25.08 -8.08
C GLY A 741 23.49 -23.57 -7.90
N LYS A 742 22.54 -22.73 -8.32
CA LYS A 742 22.53 -21.29 -8.04
C LYS A 742 21.66 -20.97 -6.84
N LYS A 743 22.10 -20.02 -6.01
CA LYS A 743 21.33 -19.49 -4.87
C LYS A 743 19.93 -19.03 -5.32
N LYS A 744 18.92 -19.28 -4.48
CA LYS A 744 17.51 -18.87 -4.69
C LYS A 744 16.85 -19.42 -5.96
N ARG A 745 17.34 -20.53 -6.52
CA ARG A 745 16.85 -21.13 -7.77
C ARG A 745 16.58 -22.63 -7.67
N TYR A 746 15.31 -22.98 -7.43
CA TYR A 746 14.86 -24.38 -7.29
C TYR A 746 13.41 -24.57 -7.73
N ALA A 747 13.05 -25.83 -8.00
CA ALA A 747 11.67 -26.28 -8.17
C ALA A 747 11.42 -27.52 -7.32
N ALA A 748 10.25 -27.63 -6.69
CA ALA A 748 9.95 -28.70 -5.75
C ALA A 748 8.50 -29.18 -5.89
N LEU A 749 8.28 -30.47 -5.63
CA LEU A 749 6.96 -31.12 -5.55
C LEU A 749 6.65 -31.37 -4.08
N THR A 750 5.59 -30.73 -3.57
CA THR A 750 5.14 -30.94 -2.19
C THR A 750 4.48 -32.30 -2.01
N ASP A 751 4.35 -32.74 -0.76
CA ASP A 751 3.56 -33.92 -0.42
C ASP A 751 2.08 -33.82 -0.83
N LYS A 752 1.53 -32.60 -0.88
CA LYS A 752 0.18 -32.27 -1.38
C LYS A 752 0.04 -32.33 -2.90
N GLY A 753 1.14 -32.56 -3.63
CA GLY A 753 1.13 -32.66 -5.09
C GLY A 753 1.24 -31.32 -5.82
N GLU A 754 1.60 -30.24 -5.12
CA GLU A 754 1.77 -28.90 -5.67
C GLU A 754 3.22 -28.67 -6.12
N ILE A 755 3.42 -27.95 -7.23
CA ILE A 755 4.75 -27.58 -7.71
C ILE A 755 5.08 -26.16 -7.24
N VAL A 756 6.13 -26.05 -6.42
CA VAL A 756 6.70 -24.79 -5.96
C VAL A 756 7.91 -24.45 -6.81
N VAL A 757 7.97 -23.23 -7.35
CA VAL A 757 9.12 -22.75 -8.13
C VAL A 757 9.64 -21.44 -7.56
N ARG A 758 10.96 -21.37 -7.31
CA ARG A 758 11.66 -20.17 -6.82
C ARG A 758 12.79 -19.77 -7.77
N GLY A 759 12.81 -18.50 -8.17
CA GLY A 759 13.90 -17.87 -8.93
C GLY A 759 14.17 -18.38 -10.34
N LEU A 760 13.40 -19.37 -10.84
CA LEU A 760 13.50 -19.85 -12.21
C LEU A 760 12.73 -18.97 -13.20
N GLU A 761 13.08 -19.08 -14.48
CA GLU A 761 12.59 -18.27 -15.61
C GLU A 761 11.05 -18.31 -15.76
N VAL A 762 10.39 -19.40 -15.36
CA VAL A 762 8.93 -19.55 -15.31
C VAL A 762 8.28 -18.51 -14.41
N ARG A 763 9.00 -17.99 -13.41
CA ARG A 763 8.59 -16.89 -12.52
C ARG A 763 9.19 -15.53 -12.90
N ARG A 764 9.95 -15.42 -14.00
CA ARG A 764 10.49 -14.15 -14.51
C ARG A 764 9.64 -13.49 -15.60
N GLY A 765 9.45 -12.17 -15.49
CA GLY A 765 8.57 -11.40 -16.37
C GLY A 765 9.17 -10.97 -17.71
N ASP A 766 10.47 -11.17 -17.88
CA ASP A 766 11.28 -10.77 -19.04
C ASP A 766 11.53 -11.92 -20.03
N TRP A 767 10.79 -13.02 -19.90
CA TRP A 767 10.82 -14.16 -20.82
C TRP A 767 9.48 -14.35 -21.51
N CYS A 768 9.51 -14.85 -22.75
CA CYS A 768 8.32 -15.15 -23.53
C CYS A 768 7.51 -16.31 -22.92
N GLU A 769 6.24 -16.44 -23.29
CA GLU A 769 5.35 -17.44 -22.71
C GLU A 769 5.77 -18.86 -23.08
N LEU A 770 6.24 -19.08 -24.31
CA LEU A 770 6.76 -20.38 -24.75
C LEU A 770 7.87 -20.89 -23.81
N ALA A 771 8.82 -20.02 -23.45
CA ALA A 771 9.92 -20.41 -22.56
C ALA A 771 9.42 -20.84 -21.17
N LYS A 772 8.34 -20.22 -20.68
CA LYS A 772 7.72 -20.58 -19.41
C LYS A 772 6.97 -21.89 -19.51
N GLU A 773 6.15 -22.09 -20.54
CA GLU A 773 5.43 -23.35 -20.78
C GLU A 773 6.41 -24.53 -20.88
N VAL A 774 7.49 -24.35 -21.65
CA VAL A 774 8.55 -25.34 -21.76
C VAL A 774 9.17 -25.64 -20.40
N GLN A 775 9.57 -24.60 -19.65
CA GLN A 775 10.18 -24.80 -18.35
C GLN A 775 9.22 -25.45 -17.34
N THR A 776 7.93 -25.06 -17.33
CA THR A 776 6.88 -25.68 -16.50
C THR A 776 6.77 -27.17 -16.82
N LYS A 777 6.66 -27.53 -18.10
CA LYS A 777 6.49 -28.93 -18.48
C LYS A 777 7.73 -29.76 -18.18
N VAL A 778 8.92 -29.21 -18.40
CA VAL A 778 10.19 -29.86 -18.00
C VAL A 778 10.24 -30.07 -16.48
N ILE A 779 9.84 -29.08 -15.68
CA ILE A 779 9.77 -29.20 -14.23
C ILE A 779 8.79 -30.31 -13.83
N GLU A 780 7.62 -30.38 -14.46
CA GLU A 780 6.65 -31.46 -14.21
C GLU A 780 7.23 -32.84 -14.50
N LEU A 781 7.81 -33.04 -15.68
CA LEU A 781 8.42 -34.32 -16.10
C LEU A 781 9.56 -34.73 -15.14
N VAL A 782 10.41 -33.79 -14.74
CA VAL A 782 11.54 -34.08 -13.84
C VAL A 782 11.09 -34.34 -12.40
N LEU A 783 10.11 -33.60 -11.88
CA LEU A 783 9.72 -33.71 -10.47
C LEU A 783 8.67 -34.79 -10.20
N ARG A 784 7.71 -34.97 -11.13
CA ARG A 784 6.63 -35.97 -11.00
C ARG A 784 7.03 -37.32 -11.56
N GLU A 785 7.55 -37.33 -12.79
CA GLU A 785 7.83 -38.57 -13.53
C GLU A 785 9.28 -39.05 -13.32
N LYS A 786 10.16 -38.16 -12.84
CA LYS A 786 11.60 -38.43 -12.67
C LYS A 786 12.25 -38.91 -13.98
N ASP A 787 11.78 -38.41 -15.12
CA ASP A 787 12.23 -38.80 -16.46
C ASP A 787 12.88 -37.62 -17.23
N PRO A 788 14.20 -37.44 -17.10
CA PRO A 788 14.94 -36.45 -17.88
C PRO A 788 14.94 -36.72 -19.40
N ALA A 789 14.78 -37.97 -19.83
CA ALA A 789 14.77 -38.33 -21.25
C ALA A 789 13.46 -37.89 -21.92
N ALA A 790 12.32 -38.07 -21.26
CA ALA A 790 11.04 -37.52 -21.69
C ALA A 790 11.09 -35.99 -21.78
N ALA A 791 11.68 -35.32 -20.78
CA ALA A 791 11.88 -33.87 -20.80
C ALA A 791 12.72 -33.43 -22.01
N PHE A 792 13.80 -34.16 -22.32
CA PHE A 792 14.63 -33.87 -23.50
C PHE A 792 13.88 -34.08 -24.82
N LYS A 793 13.09 -35.16 -24.94
CA LYS A 793 12.26 -35.44 -26.12
C LYS A 793 11.22 -34.33 -26.33
N PHE A 794 10.54 -33.91 -25.26
CA PHE A 794 9.57 -32.81 -25.29
C PHE A 794 10.22 -31.50 -25.80
N VAL A 795 11.38 -31.13 -25.24
CA VAL A 795 12.10 -29.93 -25.68
C VAL A 795 12.49 -30.01 -27.16
N LYS A 796 12.94 -31.17 -27.65
CA LYS A 796 13.22 -31.39 -29.08
C LYS A 796 11.99 -31.15 -29.96
N THR A 797 10.83 -31.65 -29.56
CA THR A 797 9.57 -31.42 -30.28
C THR A 797 9.24 -29.93 -30.35
N VAL A 798 9.31 -29.21 -29.23
CA VAL A 798 9.03 -27.77 -29.21
C VAL A 798 10.01 -26.99 -30.08
N VAL A 799 11.29 -27.35 -30.09
CA VAL A 799 12.29 -26.73 -30.98
C VAL A 799 11.96 -26.98 -32.45
N GLN A 800 11.45 -28.17 -32.79
CA GLN A 800 11.03 -28.47 -34.16
C GLN A 800 9.79 -27.66 -34.54
N ASP A 801 8.78 -27.59 -33.68
CA ASP A 801 7.57 -26.80 -33.92
C ASP A 801 7.86 -25.30 -34.08
N LEU A 802 8.87 -24.80 -33.36
CA LEU A 802 9.35 -23.43 -33.52
C LEU A 802 10.02 -23.22 -34.89
N LYS A 803 10.85 -24.17 -35.35
CA LYS A 803 11.50 -24.13 -36.67
C LYS A 803 10.50 -24.26 -37.81
N ASP A 804 9.46 -25.06 -37.62
CA ASP A 804 8.40 -25.29 -38.59
C ASP A 804 7.39 -24.13 -38.66
N GLY A 805 7.53 -23.10 -37.82
CA GLY A 805 6.60 -21.96 -37.78
C GLY A 805 5.22 -22.27 -37.18
N LYS A 806 5.08 -23.39 -36.46
CA LYS A 806 3.81 -23.82 -35.84
C LYS A 806 3.50 -23.10 -34.52
N THR A 807 4.48 -22.39 -33.96
CA THR A 807 4.31 -21.69 -32.67
C THR A 807 3.64 -20.32 -32.87
N PRO A 808 2.53 -20.03 -32.17
CA PRO A 808 1.88 -18.72 -32.22
C PRO A 808 2.79 -17.57 -31.82
N LEU A 809 2.69 -16.43 -32.50
CA LEU A 809 3.53 -15.27 -32.27
C LEU A 809 3.38 -14.72 -30.84
N GLU A 810 2.17 -14.79 -30.28
CA GLU A 810 1.85 -14.31 -28.93
C GLU A 810 2.69 -15.03 -27.87
N LYS A 811 3.01 -16.31 -28.09
CA LYS A 811 3.87 -17.09 -27.19
C LYS A 811 5.33 -16.67 -27.25
N LEU A 812 5.75 -15.98 -28.32
CA LEU A 812 7.11 -15.50 -28.53
C LEU A 812 7.32 -14.06 -28.02
N THR A 813 6.25 -13.33 -27.72
CA THR A 813 6.30 -11.96 -27.21
C THR A 813 7.03 -11.86 -25.87
N ILE A 814 8.03 -10.99 -25.82
CA ILE A 814 8.81 -10.66 -24.61
C ILE A 814 8.32 -9.32 -24.06
N TYR A 815 8.27 -9.20 -22.73
CA TYR A 815 7.85 -7.98 -22.06
C TYR A 815 8.99 -7.41 -21.22
N LYS A 816 9.32 -6.12 -21.39
CA LYS A 816 10.30 -5.45 -20.53
C LYS A 816 9.83 -4.05 -20.15
N THR A 817 10.00 -3.69 -18.89
CA THR A 817 9.56 -2.39 -18.38
C THR A 817 10.46 -1.26 -18.86
N LEU A 818 9.84 -0.20 -19.39
CA LEU A 818 10.48 1.07 -19.64
C LEU A 818 10.63 1.81 -18.30
N THR A 819 11.85 1.98 -17.78
CA THR A 819 12.14 2.55 -16.45
C THR A 819 12.49 4.03 -16.49
N ARG A 820 12.74 4.58 -17.69
CA ARG A 820 13.07 5.99 -17.93
C ARG A 820 12.42 6.43 -19.24
N ARG A 821 12.43 7.73 -19.56
CA ARG A 821 11.98 8.18 -20.88
C ARG A 821 12.89 7.56 -21.96
N ILE A 822 12.34 7.28 -23.14
CA ILE A 822 13.08 6.65 -24.25
C ILE A 822 14.38 7.42 -24.55
N SER A 823 14.31 8.76 -24.54
CA SER A 823 15.46 9.66 -24.75
C SER A 823 16.53 9.62 -23.64
N SER A 824 16.22 9.08 -22.45
CA SER A 824 17.12 9.01 -21.30
C SER A 824 17.88 7.67 -21.21
N TYR A 825 17.75 6.80 -22.21
CA TYR A 825 18.51 5.56 -22.30
C TYR A 825 19.81 5.76 -23.07
N GLU A 826 20.93 5.52 -22.42
CA GLU A 826 22.26 5.54 -23.05
C GLU A 826 22.45 4.39 -24.05
N THR A 827 21.80 3.24 -23.80
CA THR A 827 21.88 2.06 -24.66
C THR A 827 20.54 1.72 -25.29
N LYS A 828 20.53 1.55 -26.62
CA LYS A 828 19.36 1.13 -27.41
C LYS A 828 19.09 -0.36 -27.24
N GLN A 829 18.66 -0.77 -26.05
CA GLN A 829 18.22 -2.14 -25.79
C GLN A 829 16.93 -2.46 -26.57
N ALA A 830 16.66 -3.74 -26.83
CA ALA A 830 15.52 -4.18 -27.65
C ALA A 830 14.18 -3.52 -27.28
N HIS A 831 13.79 -3.53 -26.00
CA HIS A 831 12.56 -2.88 -25.54
C HIS A 831 12.52 -1.35 -25.74
N VAL A 832 13.66 -0.66 -25.73
CA VAL A 832 13.75 0.78 -26.01
C VAL A 832 13.55 1.02 -27.51
N VAL A 833 14.14 0.17 -28.35
CA VAL A 833 13.95 0.22 -29.81
C VAL A 833 12.50 -0.10 -30.17
N ALA A 834 11.89 -1.11 -29.55
CA ALA A 834 10.48 -1.42 -29.73
C ALA A 834 9.59 -0.25 -29.29
N ALA A 835 9.85 0.35 -28.13
CA ALA A 835 9.12 1.51 -27.66
C ALA A 835 9.29 2.73 -28.60
N GLN A 836 10.47 2.93 -29.17
CA GLN A 836 10.69 3.99 -30.16
C GLN A 836 9.95 3.70 -31.47
N ARG A 837 10.00 2.47 -32.00
CA ARG A 837 9.24 2.08 -33.21
C ARG A 837 7.74 2.21 -33.01
N ALA A 838 7.26 1.83 -31.83
CA ALA A 838 5.88 2.02 -31.41
C ALA A 838 5.54 3.52 -31.42
N LEU A 839 6.39 4.37 -30.84
CA LEU A 839 6.21 5.82 -30.83
C LEU A 839 6.20 6.41 -32.24
N ASP A 840 7.11 5.97 -33.11
CA ASP A 840 7.18 6.37 -34.52
C ASP A 840 5.91 5.93 -35.29
N SER A 841 5.25 4.87 -34.84
CA SER A 841 3.95 4.38 -35.35
C SER A 841 2.75 4.98 -34.61
N GLY A 842 2.96 5.98 -33.75
CA GLY A 842 1.94 6.70 -32.98
C GLY A 842 1.65 6.15 -31.58
N VAL A 843 2.13 4.97 -31.21
CA VAL A 843 1.92 4.34 -29.90
C VAL A 843 2.96 4.82 -28.89
N ALA A 844 2.56 5.70 -27.97
CA ALA A 844 3.43 6.14 -26.89
C ALA A 844 3.33 5.20 -25.66
N TYR A 845 4.48 4.77 -25.15
CA TYR A 845 4.58 4.09 -23.86
C TYR A 845 5.17 5.03 -22.81
N GLU A 846 4.56 5.04 -21.63
CA GLU A 846 5.02 5.83 -20.51
C GLU A 846 6.12 5.12 -19.70
N VAL A 847 6.80 5.91 -18.87
CA VAL A 847 7.73 5.36 -17.88
C VAL A 847 6.95 4.51 -16.88
N GLY A 848 7.33 3.23 -16.80
CA GLY A 848 6.66 2.20 -16.01
C GLY A 848 5.92 1.18 -16.86
N SER A 849 5.62 1.47 -18.13
CA SER A 849 4.93 0.54 -19.04
C SER A 849 5.79 -0.68 -19.37
N LYS A 850 5.15 -1.84 -19.52
CA LYS A 850 5.79 -3.05 -20.06
C LYS A 850 5.67 -3.05 -21.57
N ILE A 851 6.80 -2.96 -22.25
CA ILE A 851 6.88 -2.93 -23.71
C ILE A 851 6.86 -4.38 -24.22
N PRO A 852 5.84 -4.79 -24.99
CA PRO A 852 5.86 -6.05 -25.73
C PRO A 852 6.76 -5.91 -26.96
N TYR A 853 7.55 -6.93 -27.26
CA TYR A 853 8.32 -7.00 -28.51
C TYR A 853 8.67 -8.45 -28.85
N VAL A 854 8.94 -8.70 -30.14
CA VAL A 854 9.52 -9.95 -30.63
C VAL A 854 10.87 -9.70 -31.30
N ILE A 855 11.73 -10.71 -31.31
CA ILE A 855 13.02 -10.64 -31.99
C ILE A 855 12.87 -11.21 -33.40
N LEU A 856 13.27 -10.42 -34.40
CA LEU A 856 13.24 -10.80 -35.81
C LEU A 856 14.64 -11.20 -36.29
N LYS A 857 14.68 -11.98 -37.38
CA LYS A 857 15.90 -12.21 -38.15
C LYS A 857 16.31 -10.90 -38.84
N GLY A 858 17.54 -10.45 -38.63
CA GLY A 858 18.10 -9.25 -39.27
C GLY A 858 18.87 -9.59 -40.56
N ALA A 859 19.19 -8.57 -41.36
CA ALA A 859 20.08 -8.71 -42.52
C ALA A 859 21.50 -9.08 -42.09
N GLU A 860 22.22 -9.87 -42.91
CA GLU A 860 23.62 -10.22 -42.65
C GLU A 860 24.49 -8.96 -42.45
N GLY A 861 25.27 -8.92 -41.38
CA GLY A 861 26.15 -7.79 -41.03
C GLY A 861 25.56 -6.74 -40.07
N ALA A 862 24.23 -6.69 -39.83
CA ALA A 862 23.63 -5.72 -38.92
C ALA A 862 23.80 -6.12 -37.43
N ARG A 863 24.32 -5.22 -36.58
CA ARG A 863 24.31 -5.42 -35.11
C ARG A 863 22.92 -5.09 -34.57
N GLY A 864 22.22 -6.10 -34.03
CA GLY A 864 20.92 -5.91 -33.40
C GLY A 864 21.02 -5.28 -32.01
N ALA A 865 19.90 -4.73 -31.53
CA ALA A 865 19.72 -4.04 -30.24
C ALA A 865 20.02 -4.87 -28.98
N GLY A 866 20.38 -6.16 -29.15
CA GLY A 866 20.80 -7.09 -28.08
C GLY A 866 22.25 -7.54 -28.17
N GLY A 867 23.07 -6.96 -29.06
CA GLY A 867 24.49 -7.33 -29.24
C GLY A 867 24.73 -8.58 -30.09
N ALA A 868 23.68 -9.34 -30.45
CA ALA A 868 23.77 -10.46 -31.39
C ALA A 868 23.80 -9.95 -32.85
N ARG A 869 24.78 -10.42 -33.65
CA ARG A 869 24.87 -10.10 -35.08
C ARG A 869 23.67 -10.72 -35.82
N GLY A 870 23.05 -9.97 -36.73
CA GLY A 870 21.96 -10.44 -37.61
C GLY A 870 20.57 -10.51 -36.97
N THR A 871 20.21 -9.60 -36.06
CA THR A 871 18.88 -9.59 -35.39
C THR A 871 18.19 -8.22 -35.44
N GLY A 872 16.85 -8.22 -35.57
CA GLY A 872 15.97 -7.04 -35.52
C GLY A 872 14.94 -7.14 -34.38
N VAL A 873 14.13 -6.09 -34.16
CA VAL A 873 13.10 -6.04 -33.10
C VAL A 873 11.79 -5.51 -33.68
N ALA A 874 10.70 -6.26 -33.56
CA ALA A 874 9.36 -5.79 -33.91
C ALA A 874 8.51 -5.57 -32.67
#